data_AF-A0A9E0TV02-F1
#
_entry.id   AF-A0A9E0TV02-F1
#
_cell.length_a   1.000
_cell.length_b   1.000
_cell.length_c   1.000
_cell.angle_alpha   90.00
_cell.angle_beta   90.00
_cell.angle_gamma   90.00
#
_symmetry.space_group_name_H-M   'P 1'
#
loop_
_entity.id
_entity.type
_entity.pdbx_description
1 polymer ?
#
loop_
_entity_poly.entity_id
_entity_poly.type
_entity_poly.pdbx_seq_one_letter_code
_entity_poly.pdbx_strand_id
1 'polypeptide(L)'
;MSQVTFVACGPQCLSNTILNRREARSRLHQLTPGTEEYNKLQRVLTRTVGIVEISLQYSVYKVDTSSEDYLTLGGFGPSEHATIGKSVTLPEFSIDTPLIEREGTEVRFDQIVALAGDYYGIAGQAISLPSKTPEERIERFKNAFNNLAEEANPAELQEVLKEIEQECHEVPNSSLPHHCYSSHLMEHMSRTQKIKQNFEELLLDNSDHFSEDAKAAYIAGHTYALQLAQEAGRQPTQKQKLAGLKLAYAADAFACHFLTDLFAAGHIRNQRGKLELFITKLVESSSIKPSGQNVKQLAAILTGAQHEKDGNEGLNVKNDQGECWRAYGDGSFFTPKNEENRKKAQDALQGSVQEVYAAYLAGAEQKAPSPSTVYQLIPQVTPFNPLPLYSCDGKSLFLHHGGISVEITTLMDYLNQGLSQALRYLPEDYITGMILSKVRAVLPNIPIPVPIQKIVIPLAERVTDIVWHTAGIATYYQVKQEAKRLNEKINEMADIVVATHAKSEEILRQIENIQEQIGQQKWEKLTKEVRKPLMIIEKRVHQFQNNQIEDMSKGLLKIAEVELCDANHDLYKVFKQGTAVEHRSILAAYAERLEVQNTMTRKERKITVTLWFKQILIYQHQAFNLSKTLRLIREGYREGDVKELEKFQRLESVFLSQLSEQVAANQQHIDTSLIDKSLSYISLQLKKSEDKREASSQLKLLIGVN
;
A
#
# COMPACT_ATOMS: atom_id res chain seq x y z
N MET A 1 17.02 -26.90 14.54
CA MET A 1 16.98 -25.75 15.47
C MET A 1 18.34 -25.06 15.42
N SER A 2 18.51 -24.12 14.50
CA SER A 2 19.69 -23.25 14.43
C SER A 2 19.43 -22.03 15.30
N GLN A 3 20.22 -21.86 16.36
CA GLN A 3 20.23 -20.62 17.13
C GLN A 3 20.71 -19.49 16.21
N VAL A 4 19.90 -18.44 16.09
CA VAL A 4 20.32 -17.17 15.48
C VAL A 4 21.31 -16.53 16.45
N THR A 5 22.60 -16.75 16.23
CA THR A 5 23.67 -16.00 16.88
C THR A 5 23.67 -14.61 16.29
N PHE A 6 23.23 -13.61 17.07
CA PHE A 6 23.43 -12.21 16.73
C PHE A 6 24.94 -11.94 16.66
N VAL A 7 25.47 -11.82 15.44
CA VAL A 7 26.83 -11.31 15.22
C VAL A 7 26.82 -9.86 15.69
N ALA A 8 27.62 -9.56 16.70
CA ALA A 8 27.74 -8.21 17.24
C ALA A 8 28.28 -7.26 16.17
N CYS A 9 27.40 -6.44 15.58
CA CYS A 9 27.83 -5.18 14.98
C CYS A 9 28.44 -4.30 16.06
N GLY A 10 29.49 -3.55 15.73
CA GLY A 10 30.11 -2.62 16.67
C GLY A 10 29.09 -1.65 17.31
N PRO A 11 29.39 -1.09 18.50
CA PRO A 11 28.47 -0.26 19.29
C PRO A 11 27.82 0.90 18.51
N GLN A 12 28.49 1.42 17.48
CA GLN A 12 28.02 2.55 16.67
C GLN A 12 26.79 2.23 15.81
N CYS A 13 26.67 1.04 15.20
CA CYS A 13 25.55 0.81 14.27
C CYS A 13 24.24 0.42 15.00
N LEU A 14 24.34 0.00 16.28
CA LEU A 14 23.16 -0.12 17.15
C LEU A 14 22.56 1.25 17.46
N SER A 15 23.38 2.29 17.65
CA SER A 15 22.94 3.65 18.05
C SER A 15 21.97 4.32 17.06
N ASN A 16 22.01 3.91 15.79
CA ASN A 16 21.21 4.49 14.70
C ASN A 16 20.17 3.53 14.10
N THR A 17 19.95 2.36 14.71
CA THR A 17 18.90 1.45 14.24
C THR A 17 17.54 2.12 14.42
N ILE A 18 16.72 2.16 13.38
CA ILE A 18 15.33 2.62 13.44
C ILE A 18 14.44 1.38 13.39
N LEU A 19 13.50 1.23 14.32
CA LEU A 19 12.48 0.18 14.30
C LEU A 19 11.16 0.76 13.80
N ASN A 20 10.49 0.12 12.84
CA ASN A 20 9.11 0.47 12.52
C ASN A 20 8.15 0.00 13.65
N ARG A 21 6.90 0.45 13.61
CA ARG A 21 5.91 0.15 14.66
C ARG A 21 5.73 -1.36 14.89
N ARG A 22 5.78 -2.17 13.84
CA ARG A 22 5.67 -3.64 13.91
C ARG A 22 6.90 -4.28 14.55
N GLU A 23 8.10 -3.86 14.15
CA GLU A 23 9.38 -4.28 14.73
C GLU A 23 9.46 -3.89 16.21
N ALA A 24 9.05 -2.68 16.55
CA ALA A 24 8.96 -2.19 17.93
C ALA A 24 7.96 -2.98 18.77
N ARG A 25 6.78 -3.32 18.21
CA ARG A 25 5.83 -4.23 18.89
C ARG A 25 6.44 -5.61 19.11
N SER A 26 7.06 -6.20 18.09
CA SER A 26 7.72 -7.51 18.20
C SER A 26 8.79 -7.50 19.29
N ARG A 27 9.65 -6.47 19.30
CA ARG A 27 10.67 -6.26 20.34
C ARG A 27 10.06 -6.10 21.72
N LEU A 28 8.98 -5.32 21.86
CA LEU A 28 8.28 -5.16 23.15
C LEU A 28 7.79 -6.50 23.72
N HIS A 29 7.30 -7.42 22.88
CA HIS A 29 6.85 -8.74 23.32
C HIS A 29 7.99 -9.66 23.76
N GLN A 30 9.23 -9.39 23.31
CA GLN A 30 10.42 -10.15 23.70
C GLN A 30 11.08 -9.61 24.97
N LEU A 31 10.76 -8.37 25.37
CA LEU A 31 11.32 -7.74 26.56
C LEU A 31 10.61 -8.20 27.83
N THR A 32 11.36 -8.37 28.92
CA THR A 32 10.78 -8.60 30.24
C THR A 32 10.00 -7.36 30.69
N PRO A 33 8.70 -7.50 31.06
CA PRO A 33 7.89 -6.39 31.55
C PRO A 33 8.55 -5.66 32.73
N GLY A 34 8.49 -4.33 32.74
CA GLY A 34 9.04 -3.48 33.79
C GLY A 34 10.50 -3.06 33.61
N THR A 35 11.23 -3.63 32.64
CA THR A 35 12.56 -3.12 32.27
C THR A 35 12.50 -1.68 31.74
N GLU A 36 13.60 -0.93 31.84
CA GLU A 36 13.68 0.45 31.33
C GLU A 36 13.27 0.52 29.84
N GLU A 37 13.80 -0.42 29.05
CA GLU A 37 13.50 -0.53 27.63
C GLU A 37 12.02 -0.84 27.38
N TYR A 38 11.44 -1.81 28.09
CA TYR A 38 10.01 -2.13 27.98
C TYR A 38 9.15 -0.89 28.24
N ASN A 39 9.43 -0.15 29.31
CA ASN A 39 8.65 1.03 29.70
C ASN A 39 8.81 2.20 28.71
N LYS A 40 10.01 2.39 28.14
CA LYS A 40 10.24 3.41 27.10
C LYS A 40 9.56 3.01 25.80
N LEU A 41 9.75 1.77 25.34
CA LEU A 41 9.17 1.27 24.10
C LEU A 41 7.64 1.22 24.13
N GLN A 42 7.05 0.82 25.26
CA GLN A 42 5.60 0.85 25.46
C GLN A 42 5.06 2.28 25.37
N ARG A 43 5.70 3.26 26.02
CA ARG A 43 5.33 4.68 25.92
C ARG A 43 5.44 5.19 24.49
N VAL A 44 6.53 4.87 23.80
CA VAL A 44 6.73 5.28 22.40
C VAL A 44 5.63 4.72 21.50
N LEU A 45 5.25 3.45 21.67
CA LEU A 45 4.17 2.81 20.92
C LEU A 45 2.76 3.36 21.21
N THR A 46 2.59 4.24 22.19
CA THR A 46 1.33 4.98 22.40
C THR A 46 1.24 6.27 21.61
N ARG A 47 2.35 6.77 21.05
CA ARG A 47 2.37 7.97 20.21
C ARG A 47 1.73 7.68 18.85
N THR A 48 1.13 8.71 18.27
CA THR A 48 0.35 8.61 17.03
C THR A 48 1.20 8.77 15.77
N VAL A 49 2.24 9.62 15.75
CA VAL A 49 3.07 9.87 14.56
C VAL A 49 4.50 10.31 14.95
N GLY A 50 5.51 9.86 14.19
CA GLY A 50 6.88 10.38 14.19
C GLY A 50 7.98 9.38 14.60
N ILE A 51 9.24 9.73 14.31
CA ILE A 51 10.42 8.98 14.74
C ILE A 51 10.82 9.44 16.16
N VAL A 52 10.92 8.48 17.08
CA VAL A 52 11.23 8.75 18.49
C VAL A 52 12.47 7.99 18.91
N GLU A 53 13.45 8.71 19.45
CA GLU A 53 14.65 8.09 20.02
C GLU A 53 14.36 7.47 21.39
N ILE A 54 14.89 6.26 21.59
CA ILE A 54 14.95 5.52 22.86
C ILE A 54 16.42 5.40 23.23
N SER A 55 16.85 6.20 24.19
CA SER A 55 18.19 6.11 24.79
C SER A 55 18.13 5.19 26.01
N LEU A 56 18.95 4.16 26.07
CA LEU A 56 19.16 3.24 27.19
C LEU A 56 20.59 3.39 27.73
N GLN A 57 20.90 2.78 28.87
CA GLN A 57 22.22 2.86 29.49
C GLN A 57 23.39 2.46 28.56
N TYR A 58 23.16 1.50 27.64
CA TYR A 58 24.21 0.95 26.76
C TYR A 58 23.85 0.96 25.27
N SER A 59 22.70 1.52 24.90
CA SER A 59 22.27 1.53 23.50
C SER A 59 21.28 2.67 23.26
N VAL A 60 21.32 3.25 22.08
CA VAL A 60 20.32 4.19 21.59
C VAL A 60 19.69 3.56 20.35
N TYR A 61 18.39 3.68 20.15
CA TYR A 61 17.75 3.31 18.89
C TYR A 61 16.52 4.16 18.67
N LYS A 62 16.06 4.30 17.44
CA LYS A 62 14.87 5.08 17.09
C LYS A 62 13.69 4.16 16.80
N VAL A 63 12.47 4.67 16.98
CA VAL A 63 11.24 3.97 16.62
C VAL A 63 10.38 4.89 15.77
N ASP A 64 10.05 4.45 14.56
CA ASP A 64 9.04 5.09 13.73
C ASP A 64 7.63 4.67 14.20
N THR A 65 6.92 5.64 14.79
CA THR A 65 5.57 5.45 15.36
C THR A 65 4.46 5.77 14.37
N SER A 66 4.77 6.09 13.11
CA SER A 66 3.78 6.35 12.07
C SER A 66 2.80 5.17 11.91
N SER A 67 1.53 5.44 11.58
CA SER A 67 0.50 4.39 11.48
C SER A 67 0.82 3.37 10.38
N GLU A 68 0.54 2.10 10.66
CA GLU A 68 0.70 0.98 9.71
C GLU A 68 -0.25 1.08 8.49
N ASP A 69 -1.23 1.98 8.54
CA ASP A 69 -2.32 2.11 7.56
C ASP A 69 -1.92 2.78 6.24
N TYR A 70 -0.69 3.30 6.13
CA TYR A 70 -0.16 3.74 4.84
C TYR A 70 0.52 2.55 4.17
N LEU A 71 -0.26 1.69 3.53
CA LEU A 71 0.27 0.90 2.42
C LEU A 71 0.62 1.90 1.32
N THR A 72 1.80 2.51 1.41
CA THR A 72 2.35 3.30 0.32
C THR A 72 2.72 2.32 -0.77
N LEU A 73 1.95 2.34 -1.86
CA LEU A 73 2.32 1.67 -3.10
C LEU A 73 3.55 2.39 -3.63
N GLY A 74 4.65 1.66 -3.70
CA GLY A 74 5.93 2.10 -4.20
C GLY A 74 5.98 1.97 -5.71
N GLY A 75 6.06 3.09 -6.40
CA GLY A 75 6.79 3.16 -7.66
C GLY A 75 7.73 4.34 -7.57
N PHE A 76 9.01 4.17 -7.87
CA PHE A 76 9.98 5.24 -7.96
C PHE A 76 9.55 6.00 -9.20
N GLY A 77 8.77 7.05 -8.99
CA GLY A 77 8.31 7.83 -10.12
C GLY A 77 9.47 8.66 -10.65
N PRO A 78 9.48 8.98 -11.96
CA PRO A 78 10.43 9.89 -12.58
C PRO A 78 10.66 11.19 -11.79
N SER A 79 9.67 11.65 -11.02
CA SER A 79 9.81 12.82 -10.15
C SER A 79 10.86 12.70 -9.05
N GLU A 80 11.06 11.50 -8.49
CA GLU A 80 12.07 11.26 -7.46
C GLU A 80 13.47 11.38 -8.08
N HIS A 81 13.72 10.69 -9.21
CA HIS A 81 14.97 10.78 -9.98
C HIS A 81 15.29 12.22 -10.38
N ALA A 82 14.32 12.90 -11.00
CA ALA A 82 14.48 14.27 -11.44
C ALA A 82 14.78 15.21 -10.27
N THR A 83 14.15 15.01 -9.11
CA THR A 83 14.40 15.86 -7.94
C THR A 83 15.80 15.66 -7.37
N ILE A 84 16.31 14.42 -7.32
CA ILE A 84 17.70 14.17 -6.90
C ILE A 84 18.65 14.78 -7.94
N GLY A 85 18.40 14.56 -9.24
CA GLY A 85 19.19 15.12 -10.33
C GLY A 85 19.24 16.65 -10.32
N LYS A 86 18.13 17.32 -9.98
CA LYS A 86 18.05 18.79 -9.91
C LYS A 86 18.80 19.38 -8.71
N SER A 87 19.16 18.56 -7.72
CA SER A 87 19.88 19.02 -6.53
C SER A 87 21.39 19.16 -6.73
N VAL A 88 21.94 18.63 -7.83
CA VAL A 88 23.38 18.69 -8.09
C VAL A 88 23.80 20.04 -8.67
N THR A 89 25.08 20.38 -8.47
CA THR A 89 25.77 21.47 -9.16
C THR A 89 26.69 20.87 -10.21
N LEU A 90 26.62 21.37 -11.44
CA LEU A 90 27.47 20.99 -12.56
C LEU A 90 28.60 22.03 -12.74
N PRO A 91 29.86 21.73 -12.37
CA PRO A 91 30.96 22.63 -12.71
C PRO A 91 31.01 22.97 -14.21
N GLU A 92 31.28 24.25 -14.52
CA GLU A 92 31.25 24.87 -15.87
C GLU A 92 29.87 25.12 -16.49
N PHE A 93 28.76 24.67 -15.86
CA PHE A 93 27.42 24.80 -16.43
C PHE A 93 26.37 25.20 -15.39
N SER A 94 25.30 25.85 -15.83
CA SER A 94 24.08 25.92 -15.00
C SER A 94 23.42 24.53 -14.98
N ILE A 95 22.71 24.18 -13.91
CA ILE A 95 21.89 22.96 -13.86
C ILE A 95 20.85 22.92 -14.98
N ASP A 96 20.39 24.10 -15.43
CA ASP A 96 19.43 24.23 -16.52
C ASP A 96 20.04 24.03 -17.92
N THR A 97 21.36 23.79 -18.01
CA THR A 97 22.06 23.65 -19.29
C THR A 97 21.65 22.35 -19.99
N PRO A 98 21.19 22.42 -21.25
CA PRO A 98 20.97 21.22 -22.05
C PRO A 98 22.28 20.45 -22.25
N LEU A 99 22.21 19.15 -21.95
CA LEU A 99 23.32 18.20 -22.12
C LEU A 99 23.13 17.32 -23.37
N ILE A 100 21.88 17.05 -23.74
CA ILE A 100 21.51 16.38 -24.99
C ILE A 100 20.56 17.31 -25.76
N GLU A 101 20.73 17.37 -27.08
CA GLU A 101 19.83 18.11 -27.99
C GLU A 101 19.40 17.18 -29.13
N ARG A 102 18.08 17.00 -29.31
CA ARG A 102 17.46 16.12 -30.31
C ARG A 102 16.45 16.87 -31.15
N GLU A 103 16.88 17.33 -32.33
CA GLU A 103 16.03 18.04 -33.29
C GLU A 103 15.17 19.16 -32.64
N GLY A 104 15.78 19.95 -31.75
CA GLY A 104 15.11 21.02 -31.00
C GLY A 104 14.52 20.62 -29.65
N THR A 105 14.61 19.35 -29.25
CA THR A 105 14.29 18.89 -27.90
C THR A 105 15.54 18.92 -27.04
N GLU A 106 15.56 19.80 -26.04
CA GLU A 106 16.66 19.95 -25.09
C GLU A 106 16.41 19.08 -23.85
N VAL A 107 17.41 18.29 -23.46
CA VAL A 107 17.35 17.43 -22.27
C VAL A 107 18.45 17.79 -21.30
N ARG A 108 18.05 18.03 -20.04
CA ARG A 108 18.92 18.44 -18.93
C ARG A 108 19.35 17.26 -18.07
N PHE A 109 20.29 17.49 -17.16
CA PHE A 109 20.81 16.46 -16.25
C PHE A 109 19.71 15.74 -15.46
N ASP A 110 18.84 16.50 -14.78
CA ASP A 110 17.73 15.97 -13.99
C ASP A 110 16.78 15.08 -14.80
N GLN A 111 16.49 15.51 -16.02
CA GLN A 111 15.63 14.77 -16.94
C GLN A 111 16.30 13.49 -17.44
N ILE A 112 17.60 13.50 -17.73
CA ILE A 112 18.32 12.28 -18.14
C ILE A 112 18.29 11.23 -17.01
N VAL A 113 18.51 11.63 -15.76
CA VAL A 113 18.40 10.72 -14.60
C VAL A 113 17.02 10.08 -14.51
N ALA A 114 15.95 10.83 -14.83
CA ALA A 114 14.58 10.34 -14.80
C ALA A 114 14.16 9.51 -16.03
N LEU A 115 14.94 9.55 -17.11
CA LEU A 115 14.64 8.87 -18.38
C LEU A 115 15.39 7.55 -18.56
N ALA A 116 16.61 7.49 -18.06
CA ALA A 116 17.49 6.32 -18.22
C ALA A 116 16.89 5.08 -17.55
N GLY A 117 17.09 3.89 -18.12
CA GLY A 117 16.60 2.62 -17.56
C GLY A 117 15.10 2.40 -17.75
N ASP A 118 14.26 3.35 -17.32
CA ASP A 118 12.81 3.26 -17.34
C ASP A 118 12.21 3.50 -18.73
N TYR A 119 12.66 4.57 -19.40
CA TYR A 119 12.15 4.96 -20.72
C TYR A 119 13.16 4.70 -21.82
N TYR A 120 14.46 4.68 -21.53
CA TYR A 120 15.49 4.50 -22.55
C TYR A 120 16.50 3.45 -22.11
N GLY A 121 16.72 2.49 -22.99
CA GLY A 121 17.50 1.29 -22.77
C GLY A 121 17.27 0.29 -23.91
N ILE A 122 17.97 -0.84 -23.88
CA ILE A 122 17.85 -1.87 -24.92
C ILE A 122 17.36 -3.18 -24.29
N ALA A 123 16.10 -3.51 -24.53
CA ALA A 123 15.53 -4.78 -24.10
C ALA A 123 16.32 -5.97 -24.68
N GLY A 124 16.54 -6.98 -23.86
CA GLY A 124 17.40 -8.13 -24.14
C GLY A 124 18.90 -7.86 -23.93
N GLN A 125 19.31 -6.62 -23.63
CA GLN A 125 20.72 -6.23 -23.47
C GLN A 125 20.96 -5.46 -22.16
N ALA A 126 20.34 -5.89 -21.06
CA ALA A 126 20.60 -5.33 -19.74
C ALA A 126 22.12 -5.21 -19.47
N ILE A 127 22.53 -4.06 -18.97
CA ILE A 127 23.92 -3.66 -18.77
C ILE A 127 24.61 -4.64 -17.80
N SER A 128 23.91 -4.98 -16.72
CA SER A 128 24.34 -5.84 -15.61
C SER A 128 24.58 -7.29 -15.98
N LEU A 129 24.10 -7.75 -17.15
CA LEU A 129 24.23 -9.13 -17.60
C LEU A 129 25.67 -9.65 -17.39
N PRO A 130 25.83 -10.94 -17.01
CA PRO A 130 27.15 -11.53 -16.84
C PRO A 130 28.02 -11.28 -18.08
N SER A 131 29.20 -10.71 -17.86
CA SER A 131 30.18 -10.42 -18.91
C SER A 131 31.50 -11.13 -18.61
N LYS A 132 32.28 -11.40 -19.65
CA LYS A 132 33.64 -11.91 -19.49
C LYS A 132 34.62 -10.79 -19.15
N THR A 133 34.31 -9.57 -19.58
CA THR A 133 35.14 -8.39 -19.33
C THR A 133 34.29 -7.18 -18.92
N PRO A 134 34.87 -6.19 -18.22
CA PRO A 134 34.21 -4.92 -17.93
C PRO A 134 33.78 -4.15 -19.19
N GLU A 135 34.54 -4.26 -20.29
CA GLU A 135 34.31 -3.54 -21.54
C GLU A 135 32.99 -3.96 -22.21
N GLU A 136 32.60 -5.22 -22.10
CA GLU A 136 31.30 -5.69 -22.63
C GLU A 136 30.11 -4.99 -21.94
N ARG A 137 30.24 -4.69 -20.63
CA ARG A 137 29.20 -3.93 -19.89
C ARG A 137 29.20 -2.47 -20.28
N ILE A 138 30.38 -1.88 -20.43
CA ILE A 138 30.52 -0.50 -20.92
C ILE A 138 29.88 -0.37 -22.31
N GLU A 139 30.06 -1.35 -23.18
CA GLU A 139 29.47 -1.30 -24.52
C GLU A 139 27.94 -1.40 -24.48
N ARG A 140 27.37 -2.29 -23.65
CA ARG A 140 25.91 -2.32 -23.44
C ARG A 140 25.38 -1.01 -22.85
N PHE A 141 26.12 -0.41 -21.92
CA PHE A 141 25.80 0.91 -21.39
C PHE A 141 25.77 1.98 -22.51
N LYS A 142 26.79 2.02 -23.38
CA LYS A 142 26.81 2.97 -24.51
C LYS A 142 25.61 2.78 -25.43
N ASN A 143 25.25 1.54 -25.75
CA ASN A 143 24.08 1.26 -26.57
C ASN A 143 22.78 1.76 -25.89
N ALA A 144 22.63 1.54 -24.59
CA ALA A 144 21.49 2.05 -23.82
C ALA A 144 21.47 3.60 -23.77
N PHE A 145 22.63 4.23 -23.55
CA PHE A 145 22.77 5.68 -23.53
C PHE A 145 22.46 6.30 -24.91
N ASN A 146 22.97 5.71 -25.99
CA ASN A 146 22.74 6.18 -27.36
C ASN A 146 21.27 5.98 -27.80
N ASN A 147 20.55 5.02 -27.21
CA ASN A 147 19.11 4.93 -27.41
C ASN A 147 18.38 6.22 -27.02
N LEU A 148 18.85 6.93 -25.98
CA LEU A 148 18.38 8.27 -25.63
C LEU A 148 19.10 9.37 -26.45
N ALA A 149 20.42 9.37 -26.44
CA ALA A 149 21.22 10.50 -26.93
C ALA A 149 21.24 10.63 -28.46
N GLU A 150 21.03 9.53 -29.19
CA GLU A 150 21.22 9.47 -30.65
C GLU A 150 20.01 8.92 -31.41
N GLU A 151 19.22 8.04 -30.80
CA GLU A 151 18.14 7.31 -31.48
C GLU A 151 16.73 7.75 -31.05
N ALA A 152 16.61 8.48 -29.93
CA ALA A 152 15.32 8.88 -29.41
C ALA A 152 14.49 9.67 -30.45
N ASN A 153 13.23 9.25 -30.61
CA ASN A 153 12.25 10.00 -31.38
C ASN A 153 11.94 11.32 -30.66
N PRO A 154 12.15 12.50 -31.29
CA PRO A 154 11.98 13.79 -30.60
C PRO A 154 10.55 14.05 -30.12
N ALA A 155 9.53 13.63 -30.88
CA ALA A 155 8.13 13.83 -30.49
C ALA A 155 7.76 12.94 -29.30
N GLU A 156 8.23 11.69 -29.29
CA GLU A 156 8.07 10.78 -28.14
C GLU A 156 8.75 11.34 -26.90
N LEU A 157 10.02 11.75 -27.04
CA LEU A 157 10.83 12.31 -25.96
C LEU A 157 10.17 13.55 -25.35
N GLN A 158 9.65 14.46 -26.18
CA GLN A 158 8.96 15.65 -25.71
C GLN A 158 7.69 15.34 -24.92
N GLU A 159 6.90 14.36 -25.35
CA GLU A 159 5.70 13.95 -24.61
C GLU A 159 6.06 13.26 -23.29
N VAL A 160 7.08 12.39 -23.28
CA VAL A 160 7.57 11.79 -22.02
C VAL A 160 8.07 12.85 -21.05
N LEU A 161 8.84 13.84 -21.52
CA LEU A 161 9.34 14.93 -20.68
C LEU A 161 8.20 15.76 -20.06
N LYS A 162 7.11 16.02 -20.80
CA LYS A 162 5.93 16.72 -20.26
C LYS A 162 5.28 15.92 -19.14
N GLU A 163 5.15 14.62 -19.29
CA GLU A 163 4.59 13.72 -18.28
C GLU A 163 5.46 13.72 -17.01
N ILE A 164 6.80 13.66 -17.15
CA ILE A 164 7.74 13.78 -16.03
C ILE A 164 7.63 15.14 -15.34
N GLU A 165 7.55 16.23 -16.10
CA GLU A 165 7.41 17.59 -15.55
C GLU A 165 6.08 17.78 -14.80
N GLN A 166 5.00 17.22 -15.33
CA GLN A 166 3.70 17.22 -14.65
C GLN A 166 3.78 16.46 -13.32
N GLU A 167 4.39 15.27 -13.30
CA GLU A 167 4.58 14.51 -12.07
C GLU A 167 5.47 15.27 -11.06
N CYS A 168 6.57 15.86 -11.52
CA CYS A 168 7.45 16.71 -10.71
C CYS A 168 6.74 17.91 -10.10
N HIS A 169 5.67 18.39 -10.74
CA HIS A 169 4.84 19.47 -10.20
C HIS A 169 3.81 18.97 -9.19
N GLU A 170 3.11 17.88 -9.50
CA GLU A 170 1.97 17.42 -8.72
C GLU A 170 2.39 16.71 -7.43
N VAL A 171 3.40 15.85 -7.50
CA VAL A 171 3.76 14.98 -6.38
C VAL A 171 4.29 15.76 -5.16
N PRO A 172 5.26 16.69 -5.29
CA PRO A 172 5.80 17.40 -4.13
C PRO A 172 4.77 18.33 -3.48
N ASN A 173 3.78 18.79 -4.25
CA ASN A 173 2.73 19.70 -3.81
C ASN A 173 1.49 18.96 -3.27
N SER A 174 1.47 17.63 -3.36
CA SER A 174 0.37 16.83 -2.84
C SER A 174 0.46 16.67 -1.32
N SER A 175 -0.68 16.80 -0.64
CA SER A 175 -0.80 16.39 0.77
C SER A 175 -0.59 14.88 0.97
N LEU A 176 -0.68 14.10 -0.11
CA LEU A 176 -0.54 12.66 -0.16
C LEU A 176 0.30 12.23 -1.39
N PRO A 177 1.62 12.46 -1.40
CA PRO A 177 2.48 12.17 -2.54
C PRO A 177 2.37 10.71 -3.04
N HIS A 178 2.27 9.75 -2.13
CA HIS A 178 2.05 8.33 -2.43
C HIS A 178 0.76 8.04 -3.24
N HIS A 179 -0.29 8.83 -3.03
CA HIS A 179 -1.54 8.68 -3.79
C HIS A 179 -1.37 9.15 -5.24
N CYS A 180 -0.56 10.19 -5.48
CA CYS A 180 -0.23 10.64 -6.84
C CYS A 180 0.50 9.56 -7.62
N TYR A 181 1.49 8.88 -7.02
CA TYR A 181 2.18 7.76 -7.67
C TYR A 181 1.23 6.62 -8.04
N SER A 182 0.29 6.26 -7.16
CA SER A 182 -0.66 5.16 -7.42
C SER A 182 -1.69 5.49 -8.53
N SER A 183 -2.20 6.72 -8.58
CA SER A 183 -3.12 7.16 -9.64
C SER A 183 -2.39 7.37 -10.97
N HIS A 184 -1.14 7.84 -10.91
CA HIS A 184 -0.30 8.03 -12.08
C HIS A 184 0.15 6.70 -12.66
N LEU A 185 0.54 5.70 -11.86
CA LEU A 185 1.04 4.43 -12.38
C LEU A 185 0.11 3.80 -13.42
N MET A 186 -1.21 3.75 -13.18
CA MET A 186 -2.15 3.10 -14.09
C MET A 186 -2.50 3.95 -15.31
N GLU A 187 -2.76 5.26 -15.12
CA GLU A 187 -3.06 6.15 -16.24
C GLU A 187 -1.81 6.40 -17.11
N HIS A 188 -0.64 6.64 -16.50
CA HIS A 188 0.65 6.76 -17.18
C HIS A 188 1.03 5.50 -17.90
N MET A 189 1.02 4.30 -17.30
CA MET A 189 1.41 3.08 -18.02
C MET A 189 0.62 2.93 -19.33
N SER A 190 -0.70 3.21 -19.30
CA SER A 190 -1.54 3.14 -20.49
C SER A 190 -1.30 4.25 -21.52
N ARG A 191 -0.80 5.43 -21.09
CA ARG A 191 -0.44 6.57 -21.96
C ARG A 191 0.97 6.42 -22.49
N THR A 192 1.95 6.16 -21.62
CA THR A 192 3.34 5.87 -21.94
C THR A 192 3.46 4.69 -22.90
N GLN A 193 2.69 3.61 -22.76
CA GLN A 193 2.72 2.51 -23.73
C GLN A 193 2.17 2.92 -25.11
N LYS A 194 1.29 3.94 -25.19
CA LYS A 194 0.85 4.53 -26.46
C LYS A 194 1.89 5.47 -27.05
N ILE A 195 2.69 6.12 -26.20
CA ILE A 195 3.76 7.05 -26.59
C ILE A 195 5.00 6.26 -27.04
N LYS A 196 5.41 5.24 -26.28
CA LYS A 196 6.63 4.45 -26.47
C LYS A 196 6.33 2.96 -26.61
N GLN A 197 6.58 2.42 -27.79
CA GLN A 197 6.16 1.07 -28.17
C GLN A 197 6.91 -0.06 -27.44
N ASN A 198 8.18 0.12 -27.08
CA ASN A 198 9.01 -0.88 -26.39
C ASN A 198 9.01 -0.74 -24.86
N PHE A 199 8.18 0.13 -24.28
CA PHE A 199 8.13 0.39 -22.85
C PHE A 199 7.86 -0.87 -22.01
N GLU A 200 6.93 -1.73 -22.46
CA GLU A 200 6.60 -2.98 -21.74
C GLU A 200 7.78 -3.98 -21.71
N GLU A 201 8.60 -4.00 -22.77
CA GLU A 201 9.76 -4.89 -22.84
C GLU A 201 10.85 -4.43 -21.86
N LEU A 202 11.06 -3.12 -21.72
CA LEU A 202 12.00 -2.54 -20.76
C LEU A 202 11.54 -2.77 -19.32
N LEU A 203 10.25 -2.56 -19.01
CA LEU A 203 9.69 -2.84 -17.69
C LEU A 203 9.86 -4.32 -17.26
N LEU A 204 9.87 -5.24 -18.23
CA LEU A 204 10.10 -6.67 -17.96
C LEU A 204 11.59 -7.02 -17.84
N ASP A 205 12.45 -6.27 -18.54
CA ASP A 205 13.91 -6.47 -18.58
C ASP A 205 14.66 -5.45 -17.72
N ASN A 206 14.18 -5.25 -16.50
CA ASN A 206 14.63 -4.20 -15.60
C ASN A 206 15.62 -4.72 -14.53
N SER A 207 16.41 -5.76 -14.84
CA SER A 207 17.39 -6.29 -13.88
C SER A 207 18.43 -5.23 -13.43
N ASP A 208 18.73 -4.26 -14.31
CA ASP A 208 19.65 -3.16 -14.05
C ASP A 208 19.22 -2.21 -12.93
N HIS A 209 18.00 -2.33 -12.39
CA HIS A 209 17.52 -1.46 -11.29
C HIS A 209 17.78 -2.06 -9.90
N PHE A 210 18.19 -3.33 -9.82
CA PHE A 210 18.17 -4.06 -8.55
C PHE A 210 19.55 -4.47 -8.02
N SER A 211 19.84 -4.14 -6.77
CA SER A 211 20.96 -4.66 -5.98
C SER A 211 22.33 -4.57 -6.69
N GLU A 212 23.11 -5.65 -6.72
CA GLU A 212 24.41 -5.71 -7.37
C GLU A 212 24.33 -5.50 -8.90
N ASP A 213 23.17 -5.76 -9.51
CA ASP A 213 22.96 -5.54 -10.94
C ASP A 213 22.90 -4.02 -11.24
N ALA A 214 22.20 -3.24 -10.42
CA ALA A 214 22.22 -1.77 -10.47
C ALA A 214 23.59 -1.17 -10.19
N LYS A 215 24.29 -1.70 -9.19
CA LYS A 215 25.67 -1.30 -8.92
C LYS A 215 26.57 -1.56 -10.13
N ALA A 216 26.41 -2.69 -10.80
CA ALA A 216 27.18 -3.01 -12.01
C ALA A 216 26.82 -2.07 -13.18
N ALA A 217 25.55 -1.74 -13.37
CA ALA A 217 25.09 -0.80 -14.39
C ALA A 217 25.66 0.62 -14.16
N TYR A 218 25.57 1.13 -12.92
CA TYR A 218 26.17 2.40 -12.53
C TYR A 218 27.69 2.39 -12.74
N ILE A 219 28.41 1.36 -12.28
CA ILE A 219 29.87 1.28 -12.46
C ILE A 219 30.26 1.35 -13.94
N ALA A 220 29.56 0.61 -14.80
CA ALA A 220 29.84 0.61 -16.24
C ALA A 220 29.62 2.00 -16.85
N GLY A 221 28.49 2.63 -16.53
CA GLY A 221 28.16 3.96 -17.03
C GLY A 221 29.06 5.07 -16.52
N HIS A 222 29.31 5.11 -15.22
CA HIS A 222 30.19 6.09 -14.60
C HIS A 222 31.63 5.93 -15.12
N THR A 223 32.11 4.70 -15.30
CA THR A 223 33.43 4.46 -15.92
C THR A 223 33.51 5.05 -17.33
N TYR A 224 32.45 4.90 -18.13
CA TYR A 224 32.39 5.51 -19.46
C TYR A 224 32.35 7.05 -19.39
N ALA A 225 31.58 7.62 -18.47
CA ALA A 225 31.54 9.06 -18.24
C ALA A 225 32.91 9.64 -17.84
N LEU A 226 33.65 8.95 -16.97
CA LEU A 226 35.02 9.32 -16.60
C LEU A 226 35.98 9.28 -17.79
N GLN A 227 35.85 8.28 -18.68
CA GLN A 227 36.64 8.18 -19.92
C GLN A 227 36.35 9.37 -20.85
N LEU A 228 35.07 9.68 -21.07
CA LEU A 228 34.63 10.84 -21.86
C LEU A 228 35.15 12.16 -21.28
N ALA A 229 35.05 12.34 -19.96
CA ALA A 229 35.54 13.54 -19.28
C ALA A 229 37.06 13.71 -19.47
N GLN A 230 37.82 12.64 -19.27
CA GLN A 230 39.27 12.69 -19.42
C GLN A 230 39.67 12.98 -20.88
N GLU A 231 38.98 12.41 -21.86
CA GLU A 231 39.18 12.72 -23.27
C GLU A 231 38.82 14.17 -23.59
N ALA A 232 37.71 14.67 -23.04
CA ALA A 232 37.28 16.05 -23.18
C ALA A 232 38.35 17.03 -22.66
N GLY A 233 38.94 16.76 -21.49
CA GLY A 233 40.00 17.59 -20.91
C GLY A 233 41.24 17.73 -21.81
N ARG A 234 41.55 16.70 -22.60
CA ARG A 234 42.68 16.66 -23.54
C ARG A 234 42.44 17.42 -24.85
N GLN A 235 41.21 17.84 -25.13
CA GLN A 235 40.88 18.53 -26.38
C GLN A 235 41.61 19.88 -26.49
N PRO A 236 42.01 20.31 -27.69
CA PRO A 236 42.89 21.48 -27.85
C PRO A 236 42.18 22.81 -27.64
N THR A 237 40.87 22.89 -27.86
CA THR A 237 40.10 24.14 -27.75
C THR A 237 39.11 24.09 -26.60
N GLN A 238 38.90 25.21 -25.91
CA GLN A 238 37.92 25.31 -24.82
C GLN A 238 36.52 24.89 -25.28
N LYS A 239 36.13 25.21 -26.52
CA LYS A 239 34.84 24.80 -27.09
C LYS A 239 34.69 23.28 -27.15
N GLN A 240 35.72 22.56 -27.63
CA GLN A 240 35.71 21.09 -27.69
C GLN A 240 35.76 20.48 -26.29
N LYS A 241 36.54 21.08 -25.38
CA LYS A 241 36.61 20.66 -23.98
C LYS A 241 35.24 20.71 -23.31
N LEU A 242 34.54 21.85 -23.41
CA LEU A 242 33.22 22.02 -22.83
C LEU A 242 32.17 21.13 -23.50
N ALA A 243 32.23 20.95 -24.82
CA ALA A 243 31.33 20.03 -25.53
C ALA A 243 31.51 18.57 -25.07
N GLY A 244 32.75 18.12 -24.91
CA GLY A 244 33.04 16.78 -24.38
C GLY A 244 32.64 16.63 -22.90
N LEU A 245 32.81 17.67 -22.08
CA LEU A 245 32.36 17.65 -20.69
C LEU A 245 30.83 17.57 -20.58
N LYS A 246 30.08 18.24 -21.47
CA LYS A 246 28.61 18.07 -21.54
C LYS A 246 28.22 16.62 -21.82
N LEU A 247 28.88 15.98 -22.79
CA LEU A 247 28.64 14.57 -23.11
C LEU A 247 28.98 13.65 -21.94
N ALA A 248 30.07 13.94 -21.23
CA ALA A 248 30.44 13.19 -20.03
C ALA A 248 29.39 13.34 -18.91
N TYR A 249 28.88 14.54 -18.65
CA TYR A 249 27.78 14.73 -17.70
C TYR A 249 26.48 14.07 -18.16
N ALA A 250 26.18 14.04 -19.46
CA ALA A 250 25.01 13.32 -19.98
C ALA A 250 25.12 11.81 -19.72
N ALA A 251 26.28 11.22 -19.99
CA ALA A 251 26.56 9.81 -19.71
C ALA A 251 26.50 9.51 -18.20
N ASP A 252 27.05 10.40 -17.36
CA ASP A 252 26.98 10.26 -15.90
C ASP A 252 25.54 10.36 -15.40
N ALA A 253 24.75 11.30 -15.90
CA ALA A 253 23.33 11.43 -15.56
C ALA A 253 22.55 10.14 -15.88
N PHE A 254 22.85 9.50 -17.02
CA PHE A 254 22.23 8.24 -17.40
C PHE A 254 22.65 7.10 -16.45
N ALA A 255 23.92 7.04 -16.06
CA ALA A 255 24.40 6.08 -15.07
C ALA A 255 23.79 6.32 -13.67
N CYS A 256 23.60 7.59 -13.33
CA CYS A 256 23.11 8.08 -12.04
C CYS A 256 21.68 7.64 -11.75
N HIS A 257 20.88 7.28 -12.75
CA HIS A 257 19.59 6.61 -12.54
C HIS A 257 19.74 5.34 -11.68
N PHE A 258 20.61 4.43 -12.10
CA PHE A 258 20.90 3.20 -11.36
C PHE A 258 21.57 3.47 -10.01
N LEU A 259 22.31 4.58 -9.88
CA LEU A 259 22.84 5.02 -8.58
C LEU A 259 21.71 5.42 -7.63
N THR A 260 20.70 6.15 -8.11
CA THR A 260 19.56 6.57 -7.29
C THR A 260 18.67 5.39 -6.88
N ASP A 261 18.49 4.38 -7.73
CA ASP A 261 17.79 3.13 -7.37
C ASP A 261 18.42 2.46 -6.16
N LEU A 262 19.76 2.49 -6.05
CA LEU A 262 20.47 1.91 -4.91
C LEU A 262 20.15 2.58 -3.57
N PHE A 263 19.50 3.74 -3.55
CA PHE A 263 19.03 4.39 -2.32
C PHE A 263 17.56 4.08 -1.99
N ALA A 264 16.83 3.43 -2.87
CA ALA A 264 15.44 3.06 -2.65
C ALA A 264 15.34 1.62 -2.12
N ALA A 265 14.71 1.45 -0.95
CA ALA A 265 14.74 0.17 -0.21
C ALA A 265 14.23 -1.05 -0.99
N GLY A 266 13.27 -0.86 -1.91
CA GLY A 266 12.74 -1.91 -2.78
C GLY A 266 13.77 -2.48 -3.77
N HIS A 267 14.85 -1.74 -4.03
CA HIS A 267 15.87 -2.06 -5.01
C HIS A 267 17.13 -2.68 -4.38
N ILE A 268 17.47 -2.32 -3.13
CA ILE A 268 18.77 -2.63 -2.50
C ILE A 268 19.08 -4.14 -2.41
N ARG A 269 18.11 -4.96 -1.98
CA ARG A 269 18.32 -6.40 -1.74
C ARG A 269 17.54 -7.34 -2.66
N ASN A 270 16.94 -6.79 -3.71
CA ASN A 270 16.12 -7.53 -4.66
C ASN A 270 17.03 -8.31 -5.63
N GLN A 271 16.87 -9.63 -5.72
CA GLN A 271 17.81 -10.50 -6.44
C GLN A 271 17.25 -10.86 -7.81
N ARG A 272 16.88 -9.85 -8.59
CA ARG A 272 16.11 -9.98 -9.84
C ARG A 272 16.80 -10.90 -10.86
N GLY A 273 18.04 -10.60 -11.27
CA GLY A 273 18.75 -11.41 -12.26
C GLY A 273 18.97 -12.87 -11.82
N LYS A 274 19.28 -13.09 -10.53
CA LYS A 274 19.43 -14.44 -9.95
C LYS A 274 18.10 -15.20 -9.94
N LEU A 275 17.00 -14.53 -9.63
CA LEU A 275 15.66 -15.11 -9.65
C LEU A 275 15.26 -15.53 -11.08
N GLU A 276 15.54 -14.70 -12.08
CA GLU A 276 15.32 -15.05 -13.48
C GLU A 276 16.11 -16.30 -13.88
N LEU A 277 17.41 -16.37 -13.54
CA LEU A 277 18.24 -17.56 -13.80
C LEU A 277 17.70 -18.83 -13.14
N PHE A 278 17.24 -18.72 -11.89
CA PHE A 278 16.62 -19.85 -11.18
C PHE A 278 15.33 -20.30 -11.87
N ILE A 279 14.43 -19.36 -12.18
CA ILE A 279 13.15 -19.68 -12.83
C ILE A 279 13.37 -20.28 -14.22
N THR A 280 14.34 -19.79 -15.00
CA THR A 280 14.73 -20.38 -16.29
C THR A 280 15.05 -21.86 -16.12
N LYS A 281 15.94 -22.22 -15.18
CA LYS A 281 16.31 -23.62 -14.93
C LYS A 281 15.14 -24.46 -14.44
N LEU A 282 14.33 -23.90 -13.54
CA LEU A 282 13.14 -24.55 -12.99
C LEU A 282 12.15 -24.91 -14.11
N VAL A 283 11.96 -23.98 -15.03
CA VAL A 283 11.13 -24.11 -16.21
C VAL A 283 11.71 -25.11 -17.21
N GLU A 284 13.00 -25.03 -17.53
CA GLU A 284 13.69 -25.95 -18.46
C GLU A 284 13.64 -27.40 -17.96
N SER A 285 13.67 -27.59 -16.64
CA SER A 285 13.50 -28.90 -16.00
C SER A 285 12.05 -29.41 -15.99
N SER A 286 11.09 -28.56 -16.35
CA SER A 286 9.67 -28.90 -16.41
C SER A 286 9.25 -29.35 -17.82
N SER A 287 8.15 -30.08 -17.95
CA SER A 287 7.59 -30.45 -19.26
C SER A 287 6.95 -29.27 -20.02
N ILE A 288 7.03 -28.05 -19.47
CA ILE A 288 6.45 -26.84 -20.05
C ILE A 288 7.54 -26.14 -20.87
N LYS A 289 7.24 -25.78 -22.12
CA LYS A 289 8.12 -24.99 -22.99
C LYS A 289 7.63 -23.54 -23.05
N PRO A 290 7.94 -22.67 -22.09
CA PRO A 290 7.56 -21.28 -22.19
C PRO A 290 8.59 -20.48 -23.01
N SER A 291 8.18 -19.33 -23.51
CA SER A 291 9.08 -18.35 -24.12
C SER A 291 9.95 -17.68 -23.04
N GLY A 292 11.09 -17.09 -23.41
CA GLY A 292 11.95 -16.35 -22.46
C GLY A 292 11.23 -15.19 -21.75
N GLN A 293 10.21 -14.60 -22.39
CA GLN A 293 9.38 -13.53 -21.82
C GLN A 293 8.58 -14.01 -20.60
N ASN A 294 8.14 -15.27 -20.58
CA ASN A 294 7.37 -15.85 -19.49
C ASN A 294 8.20 -15.98 -18.19
N VAL A 295 9.52 -16.18 -18.30
CA VAL A 295 10.42 -16.26 -17.14
C VAL A 295 10.50 -14.90 -16.44
N LYS A 296 10.75 -13.83 -17.19
CA LYS A 296 10.85 -12.47 -16.65
C LYS A 296 9.54 -12.04 -15.97
N GLN A 297 8.40 -12.41 -16.56
CA GLN A 297 7.10 -12.17 -15.97
C GLN A 297 6.90 -12.90 -14.64
N LEU A 298 7.29 -14.17 -14.56
CA LEU A 298 7.21 -14.93 -13.30
C LEU A 298 8.11 -14.32 -12.23
N ALA A 299 9.36 -13.97 -12.58
CA ALA A 299 10.28 -13.30 -11.65
C ALA A 299 9.69 -11.98 -11.14
N ALA A 300 8.91 -11.26 -11.96
CA ALA A 300 8.40 -9.90 -11.63
C ALA A 300 7.41 -9.91 -10.47
N ILE A 301 6.81 -11.06 -10.19
CA ILE A 301 5.83 -11.19 -9.13
C ILE A 301 6.51 -11.17 -7.76
N LEU A 302 7.57 -11.95 -7.55
CA LEU A 302 8.32 -11.92 -6.29
C LEU A 302 9.18 -10.66 -6.17
N THR A 303 9.80 -10.21 -7.28
CA THR A 303 10.54 -8.95 -7.32
C THR A 303 9.64 -7.79 -6.91
N GLY A 304 8.46 -7.65 -7.53
CA GLY A 304 7.51 -6.59 -7.19
C GLY A 304 6.99 -6.69 -5.75
N ALA A 305 6.69 -7.88 -5.26
CA ALA A 305 6.23 -8.02 -3.87
C ALA A 305 7.31 -7.69 -2.83
N GLN A 306 8.56 -8.10 -3.09
CA GLN A 306 9.71 -7.73 -2.27
C GLN A 306 9.94 -6.22 -2.30
N HIS A 307 9.84 -5.65 -3.50
CA HIS A 307 9.97 -4.23 -3.76
C HIS A 307 8.97 -3.42 -2.92
N GLU A 308 7.68 -3.72 -3.02
CA GLU A 308 6.62 -3.05 -2.24
C GLU A 308 6.82 -3.20 -0.74
N LYS A 309 7.13 -4.43 -0.31
CA LYS A 309 7.33 -4.72 1.12
C LYS A 309 8.45 -3.86 1.68
N ASP A 310 9.63 -3.88 1.06
CA ASP A 310 10.79 -3.17 1.58
C ASP A 310 10.68 -1.66 1.35
N GLY A 311 10.03 -1.24 0.27
CA GLY A 311 9.78 0.17 0.01
C GLY A 311 8.89 0.80 1.08
N ASN A 312 7.83 0.10 1.48
CA ASN A 312 6.93 0.55 2.52
C ASN A 312 7.54 0.42 3.93
N GLU A 313 8.07 -0.77 4.28
CA GLU A 313 8.62 -1.05 5.61
C GLU A 313 9.95 -0.30 5.85
N GLY A 314 10.72 -0.01 4.80
CA GLY A 314 12.07 0.53 4.86
C GLY A 314 13.12 -0.50 5.32
N LEU A 315 14.39 -0.22 5.06
CA LEU A 315 15.55 -1.03 5.42
C LEU A 315 16.58 -0.22 6.20
N ASN A 316 17.05 -0.75 7.33
CA ASN A 316 18.23 -0.25 8.01
C ASN A 316 19.47 -0.57 7.16
N VAL A 317 20.16 0.44 6.68
CA VAL A 317 21.32 0.33 5.79
C VAL A 317 22.56 0.95 6.42
N LYS A 318 23.71 0.59 5.88
CA LYS A 318 24.99 1.24 6.18
C LYS A 318 25.80 1.42 4.90
N ASN A 319 26.68 2.40 4.84
CA ASN A 319 27.67 2.54 3.76
C ASN A 319 29.07 2.13 4.23
N ASP A 320 30.07 2.14 3.33
CA ASP A 320 31.44 1.74 3.66
C ASP A 320 32.16 2.77 4.54
N GLN A 321 31.62 3.99 4.65
CA GLN A 321 32.07 5.01 5.59
C GLN A 321 31.54 4.78 7.02
N GLY A 322 30.70 3.76 7.22
CA GLY A 322 30.15 3.38 8.52
C GLY A 322 28.92 4.18 8.94
N GLU A 323 28.38 5.03 8.07
CA GLU A 323 27.14 5.75 8.32
C GLU A 323 25.97 4.77 8.25
N CYS A 324 25.09 4.77 9.27
CA CYS A 324 23.93 3.89 9.33
C CYS A 324 22.63 4.74 9.37
N TRP A 325 21.65 4.45 8.51
CA TRP A 325 20.34 5.13 8.43
C TRP A 325 19.23 4.16 7.99
N ARG A 326 17.97 4.61 7.92
CA ARG A 326 16.88 3.83 7.31
C ARG A 326 16.55 4.36 5.93
N ALA A 327 16.73 3.53 4.91
CA ALA A 327 16.25 3.80 3.56
C ALA A 327 14.78 3.38 3.45
N TYR A 328 13.96 4.20 2.81
CA TYR A 328 12.61 3.82 2.38
C TYR A 328 12.59 3.71 0.85
N GLY A 329 11.55 3.09 0.30
CA GLY A 329 11.42 2.98 -1.15
C GLY A 329 10.67 4.13 -1.78
N ASP A 330 10.66 4.09 -3.09
CA ASP A 330 9.59 4.43 -4.01
C ASP A 330 8.30 4.92 -3.35
N GLY A 331 7.88 6.14 -3.70
CA GLY A 331 6.68 6.77 -3.16
C GLY A 331 6.86 7.38 -1.76
N SER A 332 7.99 7.10 -1.10
CA SER A 332 8.35 7.73 0.18
C SER A 332 9.32 8.91 0.02
N PHE A 333 9.82 9.21 -1.19
CA PHE A 333 10.87 10.23 -1.34
C PHE A 333 10.48 11.60 -0.84
N PHE A 334 9.25 12.06 -1.03
CA PHE A 334 8.81 13.37 -0.53
C PHE A 334 8.30 13.35 0.91
N THR A 335 8.31 12.18 1.56
CA THR A 335 7.84 12.07 2.94
C THR A 335 8.93 12.51 3.93
N PRO A 336 8.55 13.08 5.09
CA PRO A 336 9.50 13.44 6.13
C PRO A 336 10.34 12.25 6.64
N LYS A 337 9.77 11.04 6.68
CA LYS A 337 10.48 9.82 7.14
C LYS A 337 11.71 9.48 6.28
N ASN A 338 11.74 9.89 5.01
CA ASN A 338 12.83 9.58 4.07
C ASN A 338 13.87 10.72 3.93
N GLU A 339 13.85 11.74 4.80
CA GLU A 339 14.73 12.90 4.67
C GLU A 339 16.22 12.57 4.72
N GLU A 340 16.63 11.73 5.68
CA GLU A 340 18.02 11.32 5.82
C GLU A 340 18.50 10.55 4.57
N ASN A 341 17.69 9.59 4.11
CA ASN A 341 18.01 8.80 2.91
C ASN A 341 18.07 9.65 1.64
N ARG A 342 17.14 10.61 1.49
CA ARG A 342 17.14 11.59 0.38
C ARG A 342 18.44 12.38 0.35
N LYS A 343 18.91 12.87 1.50
CA LYS A 343 20.19 13.57 1.58
C LYS A 343 21.36 12.66 1.17
N LYS A 344 21.37 11.39 1.60
CA LYS A 344 22.39 10.41 1.20
C LYS A 344 22.43 10.16 -0.30
N ALA A 345 21.27 10.05 -0.94
CA ALA A 345 21.18 9.91 -2.39
C ALA A 345 21.72 11.15 -3.12
N GLN A 346 21.37 12.36 -2.65
CA GLN A 346 21.86 13.62 -3.20
C GLN A 346 23.37 13.79 -3.05
N ASP A 347 23.92 13.46 -1.87
CA ASP A 347 25.35 13.51 -1.61
C ASP A 347 26.13 12.54 -2.54
N ALA A 348 25.60 11.33 -2.76
CA ALA A 348 26.20 10.36 -3.68
C ALA A 348 26.15 10.82 -5.14
N LEU A 349 25.02 11.39 -5.59
CA LEU A 349 24.87 11.94 -6.94
C LEU A 349 25.84 13.09 -7.18
N GLN A 350 25.96 13.99 -6.20
CA GLN A 350 26.89 15.12 -6.27
C GLN A 350 28.35 14.64 -6.30
N GLY A 351 28.69 13.57 -5.56
CA GLY A 351 29.99 12.91 -5.64
C GLY A 351 30.30 12.39 -7.05
N SER A 352 29.31 11.77 -7.72
CA SER A 352 29.46 11.27 -9.10
C SER A 352 29.84 12.40 -10.06
N VAL A 353 29.10 13.51 -10.02
CA VAL A 353 29.37 14.69 -10.85
C VAL A 353 30.77 15.28 -10.57
N GLN A 354 31.18 15.32 -9.30
CA GLN A 354 32.50 15.83 -8.91
C GLN A 354 33.64 14.96 -9.45
N GLU A 355 33.47 13.63 -9.46
CA GLU A 355 34.46 12.71 -10.02
C GLU A 355 34.59 12.86 -11.54
N VAL A 356 33.48 13.08 -12.25
CA VAL A 356 33.49 13.42 -13.70
C VAL A 356 34.27 14.70 -13.95
N TYR A 357 34.01 15.76 -13.18
CA TYR A 357 34.75 17.02 -13.35
C TYR A 357 36.24 16.87 -12.99
N ALA A 358 36.56 16.12 -11.93
CA ALA A 358 37.94 15.83 -11.56
C ALA A 358 38.68 15.06 -12.67
N ALA A 359 38.02 14.08 -13.32
CA ALA A 359 38.57 13.37 -14.47
C ALA A 359 38.81 14.29 -15.68
N TYR A 360 37.91 15.25 -15.91
CA TYR A 360 38.09 16.29 -16.92
C TYR A 360 39.31 17.17 -16.66
N LEU A 361 39.50 17.65 -15.43
CA LEU A 361 40.70 18.41 -15.04
C LEU A 361 41.96 17.56 -15.17
N ALA A 362 41.93 16.30 -14.71
CA ALA A 362 43.05 15.37 -14.84
C ALA A 362 43.42 15.13 -16.32
N GLY A 363 42.44 15.05 -17.22
CA GLY A 363 42.66 14.98 -18.67
C GLY A 363 43.41 16.18 -19.21
N ALA A 364 43.02 17.39 -18.80
CA ALA A 364 43.70 18.63 -19.18
C ALA A 364 45.15 18.70 -18.66
N GLU A 365 45.40 18.12 -17.49
CA GLU A 365 46.73 18.04 -16.87
C GLU A 365 47.53 16.80 -17.28
N GLN A 366 46.99 15.93 -18.15
CA GLN A 366 47.56 14.64 -18.55
C GLN A 366 47.90 13.72 -17.37
N LYS A 367 47.09 13.76 -16.31
CA LYS A 367 47.20 12.90 -15.12
C LYS A 367 46.27 11.69 -15.20
N ALA A 368 46.61 10.65 -14.44
CA ALA A 368 45.71 9.54 -14.19
C ALA A 368 44.50 10.00 -13.35
N PRO A 369 43.29 9.47 -13.61
CA PRO A 369 42.12 9.79 -12.79
C PRO A 369 42.27 9.18 -11.40
N SER A 370 41.66 9.82 -10.40
CA SER A 370 41.61 9.27 -9.04
C SER A 370 40.64 8.08 -8.99
N PRO A 371 40.85 7.10 -8.09
CA PRO A 371 39.86 6.05 -7.84
C PRO A 371 38.52 6.65 -7.42
N SER A 372 37.42 6.07 -7.92
CA SER A 372 36.08 6.47 -7.52
C SER A 372 35.83 6.14 -6.04
N THR A 373 35.23 7.09 -5.34
CA THR A 373 34.87 7.07 -3.93
C THR A 373 33.36 7.01 -3.71
N VAL A 374 32.55 7.33 -4.73
CA VAL A 374 31.08 7.27 -4.68
C VAL A 374 30.59 5.88 -4.26
N TYR A 375 31.28 4.81 -4.64
CA TYR A 375 30.92 3.45 -4.24
C TYR A 375 30.88 3.24 -2.72
N GLN A 376 31.66 4.03 -1.97
CA GLN A 376 31.68 3.97 -0.50
C GLN A 376 30.42 4.57 0.14
N LEU A 377 29.65 5.35 -0.63
CA LEU A 377 28.40 5.97 -0.19
C LEU A 377 27.18 5.07 -0.45
N ILE A 378 27.32 4.07 -1.31
CA ILE A 378 26.24 3.16 -1.68
C ILE A 378 25.79 2.37 -0.44
N PRO A 379 24.49 2.39 -0.09
CA PRO A 379 23.98 1.66 1.06
C PRO A 379 24.00 0.15 0.85
N GLN A 380 24.26 -0.55 1.94
CA GLN A 380 24.20 -1.99 2.07
C GLN A 380 23.28 -2.34 3.23
N VAL A 381 22.45 -3.36 3.06
CA VAL A 381 21.53 -3.80 4.12
C VAL A 381 22.29 -4.26 5.35
N THR A 382 21.86 -3.79 6.52
CA THR A 382 22.37 -4.29 7.80
C THR A 382 21.68 -5.60 8.20
N PRO A 383 22.26 -6.39 9.11
CA PRO A 383 21.60 -7.58 9.66
C PRO A 383 20.30 -7.27 10.44
N PHE A 384 20.10 -6.02 10.86
CA PHE A 384 18.94 -5.58 11.65
C PHE A 384 17.76 -5.19 10.75
N ASN A 385 17.36 -6.12 9.88
CA ASN A 385 16.19 -5.99 9.02
C ASN A 385 15.31 -7.23 9.13
N PRO A 386 14.00 -7.12 8.88
CA PRO A 386 13.16 -8.28 8.64
C PRO A 386 13.75 -9.13 7.51
N LEU A 387 13.60 -10.45 7.60
CA LEU A 387 13.98 -11.35 6.50
C LEU A 387 13.35 -10.85 5.19
N PRO A 388 14.08 -10.93 4.06
CA PRO A 388 13.48 -10.65 2.76
C PRO A 388 12.35 -11.65 2.52
N LEU A 389 11.36 -11.28 1.69
CA LEU A 389 10.30 -12.18 1.24
C LEU A 389 10.89 -13.43 0.57
N TYR A 390 11.98 -13.27 -0.18
CA TYR A 390 12.71 -14.38 -0.77
C TYR A 390 14.24 -14.18 -0.76
N SER A 391 14.98 -15.27 -0.92
CA SER A 391 16.42 -15.26 -1.21
C SER A 391 16.76 -16.27 -2.28
N CYS A 392 17.59 -15.87 -3.25
CA CYS A 392 17.96 -16.65 -4.43
C CYS A 392 19.46 -16.46 -4.77
N ASP A 393 20.16 -17.56 -4.98
CA ASP A 393 21.56 -17.56 -5.45
C ASP A 393 21.70 -17.93 -6.94
N GLY A 394 20.57 -18.09 -7.64
CA GLY A 394 20.50 -18.57 -9.02
C GLY A 394 20.52 -20.10 -9.17
N LYS A 395 20.60 -20.84 -8.06
CA LYS A 395 20.51 -22.31 -7.99
C LYS A 395 19.40 -22.78 -7.06
N SER A 396 19.26 -22.15 -5.90
CA SER A 396 18.21 -22.38 -4.92
C SER A 396 17.43 -21.10 -4.66
N LEU A 397 16.13 -21.25 -4.44
CA LEU A 397 15.22 -20.18 -4.06
C LEU A 397 14.56 -20.55 -2.72
N PHE A 398 14.59 -19.63 -1.76
CA PHE A 398 13.91 -19.77 -0.48
C PHE A 398 12.88 -18.65 -0.32
N LEU A 399 11.68 -19.00 0.15
CA LEU A 399 10.68 -18.04 0.61
C LEU A 399 10.71 -17.95 2.12
N HIS A 400 10.63 -16.75 2.67
CA HIS A 400 10.67 -16.53 4.12
C HIS A 400 9.32 -16.03 4.63
N HIS A 401 8.76 -16.74 5.61
CA HIS A 401 7.52 -16.34 6.26
C HIS A 401 7.50 -16.80 7.72
N GLY A 402 7.16 -15.89 8.64
CA GLY A 402 7.03 -16.20 10.05
C GLY A 402 8.33 -16.72 10.70
N GLY A 403 9.50 -16.32 10.18
CA GLY A 403 10.81 -16.81 10.63
C GLY A 403 11.20 -18.20 10.11
N ILE A 404 10.39 -18.78 9.22
CA ILE A 404 10.67 -20.05 8.55
C ILE A 404 11.09 -19.77 7.10
N SER A 405 12.14 -20.45 6.64
CA SER A 405 12.57 -20.46 5.25
C SER A 405 12.13 -21.76 4.58
N VAL A 406 11.45 -21.66 3.45
CA VAL A 406 10.99 -22.82 2.66
C VAL A 406 11.68 -22.81 1.31
N GLU A 407 12.37 -23.90 0.98
CA GLU A 407 13.01 -24.06 -0.33
C GLU A 407 11.97 -24.34 -1.41
N ILE A 408 12.13 -23.68 -2.55
CA ILE A 408 11.34 -23.88 -3.76
C ILE A 408 12.11 -24.81 -4.68
N THR A 409 11.55 -25.99 -4.94
CA THR A 409 12.22 -27.04 -5.73
C THR A 409 11.51 -27.33 -7.05
N THR A 410 10.21 -27.00 -7.14
CA THR A 410 9.41 -27.21 -8.35
C THR A 410 8.69 -25.94 -8.78
N LEU A 411 8.30 -25.88 -10.06
CA LEU A 411 7.47 -24.78 -10.56
C LEU A 411 6.13 -24.69 -9.81
N MET A 412 5.56 -25.83 -9.39
CA MET A 412 4.33 -25.81 -8.60
C MET A 412 4.54 -25.25 -7.19
N ASP A 413 5.70 -25.47 -6.56
CA ASP A 413 6.04 -24.82 -5.29
C ASP A 413 6.09 -23.30 -5.46
N TYR A 414 6.72 -22.83 -6.55
CA TYR A 414 6.78 -21.41 -6.89
C TYR A 414 5.37 -20.81 -7.06
N LEU A 415 4.51 -21.47 -7.84
CA LEU A 415 3.16 -20.98 -8.11
C LEU A 415 2.25 -21.04 -6.87
N ASN A 416 2.39 -22.05 -6.02
CA ASN A 416 1.57 -22.18 -4.83
C ASN A 416 2.03 -21.25 -3.71
N GLN A 417 3.32 -21.27 -3.41
CA GLN A 417 3.89 -20.60 -2.24
C GLN A 417 4.41 -19.21 -2.59
N GLY A 418 5.13 -19.07 -3.70
CA GLY A 418 5.69 -17.81 -4.16
C GLY A 418 4.60 -16.79 -4.48
N LEU A 419 3.64 -17.17 -5.33
CA LEU A 419 2.51 -16.29 -5.65
C LEU A 419 1.69 -15.96 -4.40
N SER A 420 1.35 -16.95 -3.56
CA SER A 420 0.57 -16.68 -2.35
C SER A 420 1.25 -15.72 -1.38
N GLN A 421 2.59 -15.70 -1.31
CA GLN A 421 3.31 -14.71 -0.51
C GLN A 421 3.34 -13.35 -1.20
N ALA A 422 3.55 -13.32 -2.51
CA ALA A 422 3.59 -12.09 -3.29
C ALA A 422 2.26 -11.31 -3.24
N LEU A 423 1.14 -12.02 -3.36
CA LEU A 423 -0.21 -11.44 -3.33
C LEU A 423 -0.56 -10.68 -2.04
N ARG A 424 0.22 -10.84 -0.96
CA ARG A 424 0.02 -10.10 0.30
C ARG A 424 0.55 -8.67 0.24
N TYR A 425 1.46 -8.38 -0.69
CA TYR A 425 2.15 -7.10 -0.79
C TYR A 425 1.85 -6.38 -2.10
N LEU A 426 1.37 -7.10 -3.13
CA LEU A 426 1.04 -6.51 -4.42
C LEU A 426 -0.35 -5.84 -4.40
N PRO A 427 -0.52 -4.68 -5.06
CA PRO A 427 -1.83 -4.04 -5.21
C PRO A 427 -2.83 -4.88 -5.99
N GLU A 428 -4.12 -4.74 -5.69
CA GLU A 428 -5.23 -5.48 -6.31
C GLU A 428 -5.23 -5.38 -7.85
N ASP A 429 -4.87 -4.23 -8.40
CA ASP A 429 -4.84 -4.00 -9.85
C ASP A 429 -3.65 -4.72 -10.53
N TYR A 430 -2.50 -4.81 -9.86
CA TYR A 430 -1.36 -5.60 -10.32
C TYR A 430 -1.70 -7.10 -10.35
N ILE A 431 -2.46 -7.56 -9.35
CA ILE A 431 -2.95 -8.94 -9.27
C ILE A 431 -3.90 -9.25 -10.44
N THR A 432 -4.84 -8.36 -10.72
CA THR A 432 -5.93 -8.61 -11.68
C THR A 432 -5.46 -8.45 -13.13
N GLY A 433 -4.64 -7.44 -13.43
CA GLY A 433 -4.14 -7.17 -14.78
C GLY A 433 -2.91 -8.00 -15.16
N MET A 434 -1.90 -8.05 -14.28
CA MET A 434 -0.59 -8.61 -14.61
C MET A 434 -0.51 -10.11 -14.30
N ILE A 435 -0.94 -10.55 -13.11
CA ILE A 435 -0.74 -11.95 -12.69
C ILE A 435 -1.67 -12.90 -13.44
N LEU A 436 -2.97 -12.59 -13.55
CA LEU A 436 -3.93 -13.48 -14.19
C LEU A 436 -3.67 -13.71 -15.68
N SER A 437 -3.38 -12.64 -16.42
CA SER A 437 -3.11 -12.71 -17.85
C SER A 437 -1.80 -13.43 -18.13
N LYS A 438 -0.73 -13.10 -17.38
CA LYS A 438 0.61 -13.66 -17.59
C LYS A 438 0.74 -15.09 -17.08
N VAL A 439 0.20 -15.43 -15.90
CA VAL A 439 0.19 -16.83 -15.42
C VAL A 439 -0.58 -17.74 -16.38
N ARG A 440 -1.70 -17.28 -16.96
CA ARG A 440 -2.41 -18.03 -18.00
C ARG A 440 -1.62 -18.15 -19.30
N ALA A 441 -0.85 -17.13 -19.68
CA ALA A 441 0.01 -17.18 -20.86
C ALA A 441 1.16 -18.20 -20.69
N VAL A 442 1.71 -18.33 -19.47
CA VAL A 442 2.75 -19.32 -19.17
C VAL A 442 2.18 -20.74 -19.03
N LEU A 443 0.96 -20.87 -18.49
CA LEU A 443 0.37 -22.14 -18.08
C LEU A 443 -1.07 -22.31 -18.59
N PRO A 444 -1.30 -22.32 -19.92
CA PRO A 444 -2.65 -22.32 -20.48
C PRO A 444 -3.48 -23.56 -20.10
N ASN A 445 -2.82 -24.67 -19.75
CA ASN A 445 -3.45 -25.97 -19.51
C ASN A 445 -3.32 -26.49 -18.06
N ILE A 446 -2.80 -25.69 -17.13
CA ILE A 446 -2.66 -26.11 -15.72
C ILE A 446 -3.77 -25.44 -14.92
N PRO A 447 -4.56 -26.20 -14.15
CA PRO A 447 -5.60 -25.62 -13.31
C PRO A 447 -4.97 -24.63 -12.34
N ILE A 448 -5.52 -23.41 -12.31
CA ILE A 448 -5.05 -22.33 -11.43
C ILE A 448 -4.99 -22.88 -10.00
N PRO A 449 -3.86 -22.75 -9.29
CA PRO A 449 -3.74 -23.16 -7.89
C PRO A 449 -4.92 -22.72 -7.00
N VAL A 450 -5.39 -23.62 -6.13
CA VAL A 450 -6.51 -23.36 -5.20
C VAL A 450 -6.33 -22.06 -4.37
N PRO A 451 -5.13 -21.69 -3.88
CA PRO A 451 -4.93 -20.41 -3.19
C PRO A 451 -5.23 -19.20 -4.09
N ILE A 452 -4.86 -19.27 -5.36
CA ILE A 452 -5.15 -18.23 -6.35
C ILE A 452 -6.65 -18.22 -6.68
N GLN A 453 -7.29 -19.38 -6.83
CA GLN A 453 -8.74 -19.45 -7.02
C GLN A 453 -9.50 -18.79 -5.85
N LYS A 454 -9.09 -19.04 -4.60
CA LYS A 454 -9.76 -18.49 -3.40
C LYS A 454 -9.58 -16.98 -3.20
N ILE A 455 -8.48 -16.40 -3.70
CA ILE A 455 -8.20 -14.96 -3.56
C ILE A 455 -8.70 -14.21 -4.79
N VAL A 456 -8.48 -14.78 -5.99
CA VAL A 456 -8.62 -14.08 -7.26
C VAL A 456 -10.00 -14.24 -7.88
N ILE A 457 -10.70 -15.38 -7.72
CA ILE A 457 -12.07 -15.52 -8.24
C ILE A 457 -13.02 -14.50 -7.58
N PRO A 458 -13.03 -14.35 -6.23
CA PRO A 458 -13.87 -13.33 -5.59
C PRO A 458 -13.46 -11.88 -5.90
N LEU A 459 -12.23 -11.65 -6.39
CA LEU A 459 -11.72 -10.32 -6.75
C LEU A 459 -12.05 -9.98 -8.21
N ALA A 460 -11.87 -10.94 -9.12
CA ALA A 460 -12.22 -10.82 -10.54
C ALA A 460 -13.73 -10.71 -10.76
N GLU A 461 -14.54 -11.47 -10.01
CA GLU A 461 -16.02 -11.36 -10.03
C GLU A 461 -16.49 -9.94 -9.68
N ARG A 462 -15.84 -9.30 -8.70
CA ARG A 462 -16.11 -7.89 -8.32
C ARG A 462 -15.78 -6.88 -9.43
N VAL A 463 -14.78 -7.15 -10.27
CA VAL A 463 -14.36 -6.25 -11.37
C VAL A 463 -15.21 -6.48 -12.63
N THR A 464 -15.51 -7.72 -12.98
CA THR A 464 -16.38 -8.03 -14.12
C THR A 464 -17.79 -7.46 -13.93
N ASP A 465 -18.29 -7.43 -12.68
CA ASP A 465 -19.57 -6.79 -12.36
C ASP A 465 -19.54 -5.26 -12.55
N ILE A 466 -18.39 -4.62 -12.37
CA ILE A 466 -18.21 -3.18 -12.60
C ILE A 466 -18.13 -2.87 -14.10
N VAL A 467 -17.43 -3.70 -14.88
CA VAL A 467 -17.28 -3.52 -16.33
C VAL A 467 -18.59 -3.77 -17.07
N TRP A 468 -19.37 -4.78 -16.68
CA TRP A 468 -20.71 -5.02 -17.24
C TRP A 468 -21.72 -3.92 -16.92
N HIS A 469 -21.57 -3.23 -15.78
CA HIS A 469 -22.42 -2.09 -15.44
C HIS A 469 -22.07 -0.79 -16.18
N THR A 470 -20.82 -0.64 -16.65
CA THR A 470 -20.35 0.62 -17.26
C THR A 470 -20.54 0.63 -18.79
N ALA A 471 -20.69 -0.53 -19.43
CA ALA A 471 -20.96 -0.65 -20.86
C ALA A 471 -22.42 -0.34 -21.26
N GLY A 472 -23.31 -0.07 -20.29
CA GLY A 472 -24.70 0.29 -20.54
C GLY A 472 -25.05 1.72 -20.11
N ILE A 473 -25.22 2.61 -21.10
CA ILE A 473 -26.02 3.86 -21.11
C ILE A 473 -25.26 5.22 -21.14
N ALA A 474 -25.27 5.79 -22.36
CA ALA A 474 -25.50 7.19 -22.79
C ALA A 474 -24.42 8.28 -22.71
N THR A 475 -24.41 9.11 -23.76
CA THR A 475 -23.38 10.06 -24.21
C THR A 475 -23.47 11.45 -23.57
N TYR A 476 -22.29 12.06 -23.42
CA TYR A 476 -21.89 13.39 -22.91
C TYR A 476 -22.85 14.60 -23.09
N TYR A 477 -23.82 14.56 -24.02
CA TYR A 477 -24.65 15.73 -24.37
C TYR A 477 -25.84 15.97 -23.40
N GLN A 478 -26.37 14.92 -22.75
CA GLN A 478 -27.49 15.06 -21.80
C GLN A 478 -27.09 15.73 -20.48
N VAL A 479 -25.83 15.56 -20.06
CA VAL A 479 -25.32 16.07 -18.78
C VAL A 479 -25.26 17.61 -18.76
N LYS A 480 -25.07 18.25 -19.92
CA LYS A 480 -24.91 19.70 -20.01
C LYS A 480 -26.24 20.48 -19.92
N GLN A 481 -27.38 19.87 -20.26
CA GLN A 481 -28.68 20.55 -20.21
C GLN A 481 -29.30 20.58 -18.80
N GLU A 482 -29.11 19.53 -18.00
CA GLU A 482 -29.69 19.44 -16.64
C GLU A 482 -29.01 20.39 -15.63
N ALA A 483 -27.74 20.70 -15.83
CA ALA A 483 -26.99 21.63 -14.97
C ALA A 483 -27.56 23.06 -14.98
N LYS A 484 -28.14 23.49 -16.11
CA LYS A 484 -28.71 24.85 -16.26
C LYS A 484 -30.06 25.00 -15.54
N ARG A 485 -30.82 23.90 -15.44
CA ARG A 485 -32.16 23.85 -14.83
C ARG A 485 -32.12 23.80 -13.30
N LEU A 486 -31.00 23.37 -12.74
CA LEU A 486 -30.78 23.26 -11.30
C LEU A 486 -30.55 24.62 -10.62
N ASN A 487 -29.99 25.59 -11.35
CA ASN A 487 -29.60 26.88 -10.77
C ASN A 487 -30.80 27.81 -10.51
N GLU A 488 -31.89 27.66 -11.26
CA GLU A 488 -33.10 28.49 -11.12
C GLU A 488 -33.97 28.08 -9.92
N LYS A 489 -33.93 26.81 -9.50
CA LYS A 489 -34.70 26.28 -8.35
C LYS A 489 -34.10 26.62 -6.98
N ILE A 490 -32.86 27.08 -6.92
CA ILE A 490 -32.15 27.37 -5.67
C ILE A 490 -32.65 28.67 -5.03
N ASN A 491 -33.11 29.64 -5.84
CA ASN A 491 -33.58 30.94 -5.33
C ASN A 491 -34.99 30.87 -4.71
N GLU A 492 -35.80 29.88 -5.08
CA GLU A 492 -37.17 29.70 -4.58
C GLU A 492 -37.23 29.06 -3.18
N MET A 493 -36.17 28.34 -2.77
CA MET A 493 -36.10 27.65 -1.48
C MET A 493 -35.65 28.54 -0.30
N ALA A 494 -35.23 29.78 -0.56
CA ALA A 494 -34.74 30.70 0.47
C ALA A 494 -35.87 31.28 1.34
N ASP A 495 -37.06 31.51 0.76
CA ASP A 495 -38.17 32.19 1.43
C ASP A 495 -38.94 31.29 2.43
N ILE A 496 -38.81 29.97 2.31
CA ILE A 496 -39.51 28.97 3.14
C ILE A 496 -38.83 28.77 4.51
N VAL A 497 -37.55 29.18 4.65
CA VAL A 497 -36.72 28.90 5.84
C VAL A 497 -37.06 29.79 7.05
N VAL A 498 -37.72 30.93 6.84
CA VAL A 498 -38.03 31.88 7.92
C VAL A 498 -39.18 31.38 8.83
N ALA A 499 -40.01 30.43 8.38
CA ALA A 499 -41.21 30.00 9.08
C ALA A 499 -41.02 28.89 10.15
N THR A 500 -39.86 28.21 10.22
CA THR A 500 -39.74 26.90 10.92
C THR A 500 -38.97 26.94 12.26
N HIS A 501 -38.67 28.12 12.80
CA HIS A 501 -37.90 28.28 14.05
C HIS A 501 -38.70 27.90 15.31
N ALA A 502 -39.97 28.32 15.41
CA ALA A 502 -40.76 28.16 16.63
C ALA A 502 -41.19 26.71 16.95
N LYS A 503 -41.12 25.80 15.97
CA LYS A 503 -41.60 24.41 16.13
C LYS A 503 -40.55 23.48 16.76
N SER A 504 -39.29 23.87 16.70
CA SER A 504 -38.15 23.05 17.15
C SER A 504 -37.96 23.11 18.68
N GLU A 505 -38.34 24.21 19.32
CA GLU A 505 -38.25 24.37 20.78
C GLU A 505 -39.31 23.55 21.54
N GLU A 506 -40.50 23.35 20.93
CA GLU A 506 -41.59 22.55 21.50
C GLU A 506 -41.20 21.08 21.65
N ILE A 507 -40.41 20.55 20.70
CA ILE A 507 -40.02 19.14 20.63
C ILE A 507 -38.97 18.81 21.71
N LEU A 508 -38.08 19.74 22.02
CA LEU A 508 -37.01 19.54 23.01
C LEU A 508 -37.57 19.35 24.43
N ARG A 509 -38.60 20.11 24.81
CA ARG A 509 -39.27 19.98 26.12
C ARG A 509 -39.95 18.64 26.34
N GLN A 510 -40.37 17.97 25.26
CA GLN A 510 -41.08 16.68 25.37
C GLN A 510 -40.11 15.50 25.55
N ILE A 511 -38.87 15.65 25.09
CA ILE A 511 -37.82 14.62 25.19
C ILE A 511 -37.28 14.51 26.62
N GLU A 512 -37.16 15.63 27.33
CA GLU A 512 -36.74 15.67 28.75
C GLU A 512 -37.68 14.87 29.66
N ASN A 513 -38.99 14.92 29.37
CA ASN A 513 -40.02 14.23 30.16
C ASN A 513 -40.02 12.69 29.97
N ILE A 514 -39.50 12.20 28.84
CA ILE A 514 -39.44 10.76 28.52
C ILE A 514 -38.22 10.09 29.17
N GLN A 515 -37.11 10.83 29.32
CA GLN A 515 -35.89 10.31 29.97
C GLN A 515 -36.08 9.96 31.45
N GLU A 516 -36.95 10.70 32.14
CA GLU A 516 -37.28 10.45 33.54
C GLU A 516 -38.02 9.10 33.74
N GLN A 517 -38.66 8.56 32.69
CA GLN A 517 -39.50 7.37 32.79
C GLN A 517 -38.76 6.02 32.59
N ILE A 518 -37.54 5.99 32.04
CA ILE A 518 -36.94 4.72 31.55
C ILE A 518 -35.84 4.08 32.45
N GLY A 519 -35.07 4.81 33.25
CA GLY A 519 -34.27 4.30 34.39
C GLY A 519 -33.17 3.22 34.14
N GLN A 520 -31.91 3.53 34.53
CA GLN A 520 -30.69 2.69 34.38
C GLN A 520 -30.78 1.21 34.85
N GLN A 521 -31.66 0.87 35.79
CA GLN A 521 -31.71 -0.49 36.38
C GLN A 521 -32.16 -1.60 35.41
N LYS A 522 -32.85 -1.27 34.31
CA LYS A 522 -33.36 -2.28 33.36
C LYS A 522 -32.28 -2.89 32.47
N TRP A 523 -31.22 -2.14 32.16
CA TRP A 523 -30.18 -2.55 31.22
C TRP A 523 -29.12 -3.49 31.82
N GLU A 524 -28.65 -3.22 33.04
CA GLU A 524 -27.70 -4.12 33.73
C GLU A 524 -28.28 -5.51 34.00
N LYS A 525 -29.59 -5.57 34.25
CA LYS A 525 -30.29 -6.84 34.48
C LYS A 525 -30.29 -7.71 33.22
N LEU A 526 -30.50 -7.12 32.04
CA LEU A 526 -30.52 -7.83 30.77
C LEU A 526 -29.15 -8.41 30.40
N THR A 527 -28.07 -7.64 30.59
CA THR A 527 -26.70 -8.09 30.29
C THR A 527 -26.26 -9.26 31.20
N LYS A 528 -26.69 -9.25 32.47
CA LYS A 528 -26.45 -10.38 33.39
C LYS A 528 -27.24 -11.65 33.00
N GLU A 529 -28.45 -11.50 32.45
CA GLU A 529 -29.29 -12.64 32.06
C GLU A 529 -28.79 -13.36 30.79
N VAL A 530 -28.18 -12.63 29.83
CA VAL A 530 -27.66 -13.19 28.56
C VAL A 530 -26.31 -13.92 28.70
N ARG A 531 -25.50 -13.55 29.70
CA ARG A 531 -24.14 -14.11 29.90
C ARG A 531 -24.12 -15.58 30.32
N LYS A 532 -25.13 -16.03 31.09
CA LYS A 532 -25.23 -17.42 31.56
C LYS A 532 -25.49 -18.42 30.42
N PRO A 533 -26.47 -18.19 29.52
CA PRO A 533 -26.70 -19.03 28.34
C PRO A 533 -25.47 -19.18 27.44
N LEU A 534 -24.73 -18.09 27.19
CA LEU A 534 -23.50 -18.10 26.37
C LEU A 534 -22.42 -19.04 26.95
N MET A 535 -22.18 -18.99 28.26
CA MET A 535 -21.24 -19.90 28.92
C MET A 535 -21.67 -21.38 28.86
N ILE A 536 -22.97 -21.66 28.85
CA ILE A 536 -23.50 -23.04 28.73
C ILE A 536 -23.25 -23.57 27.32
N ILE A 537 -23.39 -22.74 26.29
CA ILE A 537 -23.12 -23.09 24.89
C ILE A 537 -21.62 -23.36 24.69
N GLU A 538 -20.74 -22.47 25.17
CA GLU A 538 -19.29 -22.66 25.11
C GLU A 538 -18.84 -23.96 25.80
N LYS A 539 -19.43 -24.28 26.96
CA LYS A 539 -19.14 -25.52 27.69
C LYS A 539 -19.56 -26.77 26.92
N ARG A 540 -20.72 -26.76 26.25
CA ARG A 540 -21.18 -27.92 25.44
C ARG A 540 -20.35 -28.10 24.16
N VAL A 541 -19.92 -27.00 23.51
CA VAL A 541 -18.98 -27.05 22.38
C VAL A 541 -17.65 -27.71 22.81
N HIS A 542 -17.13 -27.32 23.98
CA HIS A 542 -15.92 -27.93 24.53
C HIS A 542 -16.08 -29.41 24.89
N GLN A 543 -17.23 -29.82 25.47
CA GLN A 543 -17.54 -31.22 25.76
C GLN A 543 -17.65 -32.07 24.49
N PHE A 544 -18.23 -31.51 23.42
CA PHE A 544 -18.30 -32.17 22.11
C PHE A 544 -16.92 -32.34 21.46
N GLN A 545 -16.07 -31.32 21.49
CA GLN A 545 -14.69 -31.38 20.97
C GLN A 545 -13.84 -32.45 21.68
N ASN A 546 -14.15 -32.74 22.93
CA ASN A 546 -13.51 -33.79 23.72
C ASN A 546 -14.21 -35.17 23.60
N ASN A 547 -15.07 -35.36 22.59
CA ASN A 547 -15.83 -36.59 22.31
C ASN A 547 -16.73 -37.07 23.46
N GLN A 548 -17.21 -36.17 24.34
CA GLN A 548 -18.10 -36.55 25.46
C GLN A 548 -19.59 -36.60 25.08
N ILE A 549 -19.94 -36.21 23.84
CA ILE A 549 -21.30 -36.21 23.31
C ILE A 549 -21.23 -36.61 21.82
N GLU A 550 -21.90 -37.69 21.41
CA GLU A 550 -21.77 -38.25 20.05
C GLU A 550 -22.75 -37.67 19.00
N ASP A 551 -23.77 -36.90 19.41
CA ASP A 551 -25.02 -36.79 18.63
C ASP A 551 -25.26 -35.45 17.90
N MET A 552 -24.22 -34.63 17.70
CA MET A 552 -24.32 -33.37 16.93
C MET A 552 -23.51 -33.45 15.62
N SER A 553 -24.13 -33.11 14.48
CA SER A 553 -23.44 -33.18 13.18
C SER A 553 -22.30 -32.15 13.12
N LYS A 554 -21.10 -32.61 12.75
CA LYS A 554 -19.88 -31.78 12.67
C LYS A 554 -20.04 -30.50 11.83
N GLY A 555 -20.97 -30.48 10.87
CA GLY A 555 -21.25 -29.32 10.02
C GLY A 555 -22.02 -28.21 10.73
N LEU A 556 -23.06 -28.56 11.49
CA LEU A 556 -23.88 -27.58 12.23
C LEU A 556 -23.11 -26.95 13.39
N LEU A 557 -22.24 -27.71 14.05
CA LEU A 557 -21.32 -27.19 15.06
C LEU A 557 -20.38 -26.14 14.52
N LYS A 558 -19.78 -26.40 13.35
CA LYS A 558 -18.79 -25.49 12.78
C LYS A 558 -19.41 -24.17 12.33
N ILE A 559 -20.66 -24.22 11.87
CA ILE A 559 -21.45 -23.03 11.54
C ILE A 559 -21.82 -22.27 12.82
N ALA A 560 -22.36 -22.97 13.84
CA ALA A 560 -22.74 -22.37 15.10
C ALA A 560 -21.53 -21.77 15.86
N GLU A 561 -20.36 -22.40 15.76
CA GLU A 561 -19.11 -21.96 16.41
C GLU A 561 -18.55 -20.70 15.74
N VAL A 562 -18.59 -20.61 14.41
CA VAL A 562 -18.23 -19.39 13.66
C VAL A 562 -19.21 -18.27 13.98
N GLU A 563 -20.52 -18.55 13.92
CA GLU A 563 -21.55 -17.53 14.19
C GLU A 563 -21.56 -17.07 15.66
N LEU A 564 -21.30 -17.96 16.63
CA LEU A 564 -21.16 -17.55 18.04
C LEU A 564 -19.88 -16.75 18.27
N CYS A 565 -18.77 -17.13 17.64
CA CYS A 565 -17.51 -16.41 17.80
C CYS A 565 -17.62 -15.00 17.20
N ASP A 566 -18.26 -14.88 16.03
CA ASP A 566 -18.54 -13.59 15.38
C ASP A 566 -19.53 -12.76 16.19
N ALA A 567 -20.62 -13.35 16.68
CA ALA A 567 -21.60 -12.66 17.53
C ALA A 567 -21.00 -12.21 18.88
N ASN A 568 -20.15 -13.02 19.51
CA ASN A 568 -19.49 -12.70 20.78
C ASN A 568 -18.39 -11.63 20.57
N HIS A 569 -17.66 -11.69 19.45
CA HIS A 569 -16.68 -10.66 19.06
C HIS A 569 -17.37 -9.32 18.75
N ASP A 570 -18.51 -9.35 18.09
CA ASP A 570 -19.31 -8.16 17.77
C ASP A 570 -20.01 -7.58 19.00
N LEU A 571 -20.57 -8.42 19.89
CA LEU A 571 -21.10 -8.00 21.19
C LEU A 571 -19.98 -7.38 22.05
N TYR A 572 -18.80 -8.01 22.11
CA TYR A 572 -17.65 -7.47 22.83
C TYR A 572 -17.15 -6.15 22.24
N LYS A 573 -17.16 -5.97 20.90
CA LYS A 573 -16.86 -4.69 20.24
C LYS A 573 -17.90 -3.61 20.58
N VAL A 574 -19.18 -3.94 20.49
CA VAL A 574 -20.31 -3.04 20.82
C VAL A 574 -20.25 -2.60 22.28
N PHE A 575 -20.03 -3.54 23.21
CA PHE A 575 -19.93 -3.23 24.64
C PHE A 575 -18.62 -2.54 25.00
N LYS A 576 -17.47 -2.92 24.44
CA LYS A 576 -16.18 -2.26 24.72
C LYS A 576 -16.11 -0.84 24.16
N GLN A 577 -16.72 -0.58 23.01
CA GLN A 577 -16.85 0.78 22.47
C GLN A 577 -17.94 1.59 23.17
N GLY A 578 -18.96 0.94 23.76
CA GLY A 578 -20.00 1.59 24.58
C GLY A 578 -19.67 1.73 26.07
N THR A 579 -18.57 1.15 26.58
CA THR A 579 -18.21 1.18 28.02
C THR A 579 -16.86 1.85 28.32
N ALA A 580 -16.13 2.30 27.31
CA ALA A 580 -14.92 3.09 27.50
C ALA A 580 -15.27 4.57 27.78
N VAL A 581 -15.45 4.85 29.08
CA VAL A 581 -15.38 6.15 29.79
C VAL A 581 -16.44 7.19 29.42
N GLU A 582 -17.31 7.43 30.43
CA GLU A 582 -18.42 8.37 30.56
C GLU A 582 -19.77 7.97 29.96
N HIS A 583 -20.71 7.65 30.86
CA HIS A 583 -22.10 7.31 30.60
C HIS A 583 -22.88 8.46 29.94
N ARG A 584 -22.74 8.61 28.62
CA ARG A 584 -23.69 9.36 27.80
C ARG A 584 -24.38 8.37 26.87
N SER A 585 -25.71 8.39 26.83
CA SER A 585 -26.40 7.67 25.76
C SER A 585 -25.86 8.19 24.43
N ILE A 586 -25.75 7.34 23.41
CA ILE A 586 -25.35 7.75 22.04
C ILE A 586 -26.18 8.96 21.57
N LEU A 587 -27.41 9.09 22.08
CA LEU A 587 -28.30 10.23 21.86
C LEU A 587 -27.83 11.51 22.58
N ALA A 588 -27.27 11.44 23.79
CA ALA A 588 -26.70 12.59 24.51
C ALA A 588 -25.37 13.07 23.89
N ALA A 589 -24.49 12.17 23.44
CA ALA A 589 -23.30 12.54 22.68
C ALA A 589 -23.63 13.15 21.30
N TYR A 590 -24.77 12.74 20.72
CA TYR A 590 -25.29 13.30 19.47
C TYR A 590 -26.00 14.64 19.69
N ALA A 591 -26.78 14.79 20.76
CA ALA A 591 -27.39 16.05 21.18
C ALA A 591 -26.31 17.10 21.47
N GLU A 592 -25.26 16.76 22.20
CA GLU A 592 -24.13 17.65 22.46
C GLU A 592 -23.37 18.03 21.18
N ARG A 593 -23.15 17.09 20.25
CA ARG A 593 -22.58 17.40 18.92
C ARG A 593 -23.46 18.32 18.08
N LEU A 594 -24.77 18.28 18.27
CA LEU A 594 -25.72 19.18 17.64
C LEU A 594 -25.89 20.49 18.43
N GLU A 595 -25.62 20.53 19.73
CA GLU A 595 -25.62 21.74 20.56
C GLU A 595 -24.35 22.57 20.40
N VAL A 596 -23.24 21.97 19.95
CA VAL A 596 -22.00 22.68 19.54
C VAL A 596 -22.21 23.53 18.26
N GLN A 597 -23.47 23.79 17.88
CA GLN A 597 -23.91 24.54 16.71
C GLN A 597 -23.69 26.05 16.83
N ASN A 598 -22.55 26.50 16.31
CA ASN A 598 -22.50 27.70 15.48
C ASN A 598 -21.56 27.59 14.26
N THR A 599 -20.83 26.47 14.10
CA THR A 599 -19.76 26.36 13.10
C THR A 599 -20.02 25.33 11.99
N MET A 600 -20.99 24.41 12.15
CA MET A 600 -21.24 23.37 11.16
C MET A 600 -22.16 23.84 10.03
N THR A 601 -21.67 23.70 8.80
CA THR A 601 -22.44 23.92 7.58
C THR A 601 -23.58 22.90 7.45
N ARG A 602 -24.62 23.24 6.68
CA ARG A 602 -25.77 22.35 6.44
C ARG A 602 -25.35 21.01 5.82
N LYS A 603 -24.28 21.00 5.01
CA LYS A 603 -23.74 19.79 4.37
C LYS A 603 -23.11 18.86 5.42
N GLU A 604 -22.33 19.41 6.35
CA GLU A 604 -21.72 18.63 7.43
C GLU A 604 -22.78 18.04 8.36
N ARG A 605 -23.82 18.81 8.72
CA ARG A 605 -24.94 18.27 9.51
C ARG A 605 -25.63 17.10 8.81
N LYS A 606 -25.92 17.21 7.50
CA LYS A 606 -26.50 16.10 6.73
C LYS A 606 -25.60 14.87 6.70
N ILE A 607 -24.29 15.05 6.51
CA ILE A 607 -23.32 13.95 6.51
C ILE A 607 -23.27 13.29 7.89
N THR A 608 -23.22 14.08 8.96
CA THR A 608 -23.19 13.57 10.35
C THR A 608 -24.46 12.79 10.69
N VAL A 609 -25.65 13.32 10.37
CA VAL A 609 -26.95 12.64 10.57
C VAL A 609 -27.00 11.34 9.75
N THR A 610 -26.51 11.36 8.51
CA THR A 610 -26.53 10.21 7.59
C THR A 610 -25.59 9.09 8.06
N LEU A 611 -24.38 9.44 8.53
CA LEU A 611 -23.43 8.47 9.09
C LEU A 611 -23.96 7.85 10.39
N TRP A 612 -24.63 8.66 11.22
CA TRP A 612 -25.28 8.19 12.43
C TRP A 612 -26.44 7.23 12.12
N PHE A 613 -27.31 7.57 11.16
CA PHE A 613 -28.39 6.70 10.72
C PHE A 613 -27.88 5.36 10.16
N LYS A 614 -26.78 5.40 9.39
CA LYS A 614 -26.09 4.19 8.91
C LYS A 614 -25.64 3.32 10.08
N GLN A 615 -25.08 3.91 11.14
CA GLN A 615 -24.61 3.15 12.29
C GLN A 615 -25.76 2.47 13.05
N ILE A 616 -26.91 3.14 13.16
CA ILE A 616 -28.14 2.56 13.73
C ILE A 616 -28.63 1.37 12.91
N LEU A 617 -28.68 1.50 11.58
CA LEU A 617 -29.10 0.40 10.69
C LEU A 617 -28.15 -0.81 10.78
N ILE A 618 -26.85 -0.58 10.94
CA ILE A 618 -25.87 -1.65 11.17
C ILE A 618 -26.18 -2.38 12.49
N TYR A 619 -26.46 -1.65 13.57
CA TYR A 619 -26.80 -2.26 14.85
C TYR A 619 -28.12 -3.03 14.82
N GLN A 620 -29.13 -2.52 14.11
CA GLN A 620 -30.40 -3.22 13.91
C GLN A 620 -30.23 -4.50 13.07
N HIS A 621 -29.34 -4.47 12.06
CA HIS A 621 -29.02 -5.66 11.26
C HIS A 621 -28.29 -6.73 12.08
N GLN A 622 -27.29 -6.34 12.88
CA GLN A 622 -26.58 -7.25 13.77
C GLN A 622 -27.53 -7.88 14.81
N ALA A 623 -28.46 -7.08 15.36
CA ALA A 623 -29.50 -7.56 16.24
C ALA A 623 -30.41 -8.60 15.55
N PHE A 624 -30.81 -8.35 14.30
CA PHE A 624 -31.63 -9.29 13.53
C PHE A 624 -30.91 -10.63 13.28
N ASN A 625 -29.63 -10.58 12.90
CA ASN A 625 -28.82 -11.79 12.70
C ASN A 625 -28.70 -12.61 13.99
N LEU A 626 -28.48 -11.96 15.14
CA LEU A 626 -28.47 -12.63 16.44
C LEU A 626 -29.80 -13.32 16.76
N SER A 627 -30.94 -12.66 16.47
CA SER A 627 -32.26 -13.29 16.63
C SER A 627 -32.42 -14.52 15.73
N LYS A 628 -31.91 -14.47 14.49
CA LYS A 628 -31.93 -15.62 13.56
C LYS A 628 -31.09 -16.78 14.09
N THR A 629 -29.88 -16.51 14.57
CA THR A 629 -29.00 -17.53 15.17
C THR A 629 -29.64 -18.14 16.42
N LEU A 630 -30.26 -17.34 17.30
CA LEU A 630 -30.99 -17.87 18.47
C LEU A 630 -32.16 -18.78 18.08
N ARG A 631 -32.86 -18.45 16.98
CA ARG A 631 -33.95 -19.27 16.43
C ARG A 631 -33.46 -20.59 15.83
N LEU A 632 -32.35 -20.55 15.07
CA LEU A 632 -31.73 -21.75 14.51
C LEU A 632 -31.20 -22.67 15.62
N ILE A 633 -30.63 -22.10 16.69
CA ILE A 633 -30.23 -22.85 17.88
C ILE A 633 -31.45 -23.52 18.51
N ARG A 634 -32.58 -22.81 18.65
CA ARG A 634 -33.83 -23.36 19.19
C ARG A 634 -34.36 -24.53 18.37
N GLU A 635 -34.36 -24.41 17.05
CA GLU A 635 -34.83 -25.45 16.11
C GLU A 635 -33.95 -26.70 16.11
N GLY A 636 -32.69 -26.58 16.55
CA GLY A 636 -31.75 -27.70 16.70
C GLY A 636 -31.89 -28.54 17.98
N TYR A 637 -32.73 -28.14 18.96
CA TYR A 637 -32.96 -28.91 20.19
C TYR A 637 -34.10 -29.93 20.01
N ARG A 638 -33.90 -31.18 20.47
CA ARG A 638 -34.97 -32.20 20.53
C ARG A 638 -35.79 -32.08 21.83
N GLU A 639 -37.05 -32.57 21.76
CA GLU A 639 -38.02 -32.63 22.86
C GLU A 639 -37.42 -33.29 24.11
N GLY A 640 -37.03 -32.47 25.10
CA GLY A 640 -36.46 -32.95 26.37
C GLY A 640 -35.90 -31.84 27.25
N ASP A 641 -35.38 -30.75 26.68
CA ASP A 641 -34.78 -29.62 27.41
C ASP A 641 -35.75 -28.40 27.49
N VAL A 642 -37.01 -28.66 27.88
CA VAL A 642 -38.13 -27.70 27.84
C VAL A 642 -37.82 -26.37 28.55
N LYS A 643 -37.09 -26.40 29.66
CA LYS A 643 -36.76 -25.20 30.46
C LYS A 643 -35.74 -24.26 29.80
N GLU A 644 -34.76 -24.79 29.07
CA GLU A 644 -33.82 -23.92 28.34
C GLU A 644 -34.47 -23.39 27.05
N LEU A 645 -35.37 -24.17 26.43
CA LEU A 645 -36.15 -23.73 25.27
C LEU A 645 -37.05 -22.53 25.60
N GLU A 646 -37.78 -22.58 26.71
CA GLU A 646 -38.63 -21.48 27.21
C GLU A 646 -37.80 -20.22 27.53
N LYS A 647 -36.58 -20.40 28.00
CA LYS A 647 -35.66 -19.31 28.33
C LYS A 647 -35.09 -18.63 27.09
N PHE A 648 -34.75 -19.39 26.05
CA PHE A 648 -34.37 -18.83 24.75
C PHE A 648 -35.55 -18.11 24.07
N GLN A 649 -36.76 -18.67 24.14
CA GLN A 649 -37.97 -18.00 23.65
C GLN A 649 -38.24 -16.68 24.37
N ARG A 650 -38.05 -16.66 25.71
CA ARG A 650 -38.21 -15.43 26.50
C ARG A 650 -37.15 -14.39 26.14
N LEU A 651 -35.90 -14.79 25.93
CA LEU A 651 -34.83 -13.89 25.51
C LEU A 651 -35.04 -13.34 24.10
N GLU A 652 -35.44 -14.18 23.14
CA GLU A 652 -35.80 -13.77 21.78
C GLU A 652 -36.96 -12.76 21.81
N SER A 653 -38.01 -13.03 22.59
CA SER A 653 -39.17 -12.15 22.73
C SER A 653 -38.83 -10.80 23.37
N VAL A 654 -38.05 -10.78 24.45
CA VAL A 654 -37.61 -9.53 25.10
C VAL A 654 -36.72 -8.72 24.15
N PHE A 655 -35.82 -9.38 23.42
CA PHE A 655 -34.93 -8.74 22.49
C PHE A 655 -35.67 -8.14 21.29
N LEU A 656 -36.62 -8.88 20.70
CA LEU A 656 -37.46 -8.38 19.60
C LEU A 656 -38.37 -7.23 20.04
N SER A 657 -38.90 -7.27 21.27
CA SER A 657 -39.68 -6.16 21.83
C SER A 657 -38.84 -4.89 21.97
N GLN A 658 -37.63 -5.00 22.52
CA GLN A 658 -36.72 -3.86 22.68
C GLN A 658 -36.22 -3.31 21.33
N LEU A 659 -35.97 -4.18 20.36
CA LEU A 659 -35.62 -3.78 19.00
C LEU A 659 -36.80 -3.04 18.35
N SER A 660 -38.03 -3.52 18.52
CA SER A 660 -39.23 -2.87 18.01
C SER A 660 -39.49 -1.51 18.67
N GLU A 661 -39.32 -1.39 19.99
CA GLU A 661 -39.42 -0.12 20.72
C GLU A 661 -38.34 0.87 20.27
N GLN A 662 -37.09 0.40 20.06
CA GLN A 662 -36.02 1.24 19.55
C GLN A 662 -36.25 1.68 18.10
N VAL A 663 -36.80 0.81 17.25
CA VAL A 663 -37.19 1.15 15.87
C VAL A 663 -38.31 2.18 15.87
N ALA A 664 -39.33 2.02 16.71
CA ALA A 664 -40.44 2.97 16.83
C ALA A 664 -39.97 4.33 17.35
N ALA A 665 -39.10 4.35 18.39
CA ALA A 665 -38.49 5.58 18.89
C ALA A 665 -37.63 6.26 17.81
N ASN A 666 -36.83 5.49 17.05
CA ASN A 666 -36.06 6.02 15.94
C ASN A 666 -36.97 6.59 14.83
N GLN A 667 -38.09 5.95 14.51
CA GLN A 667 -39.04 6.44 13.50
C GLN A 667 -39.77 7.71 13.94
N GLN A 668 -40.06 7.83 15.24
CA GLN A 668 -40.75 8.99 15.79
C GLN A 668 -39.84 10.22 15.94
N HIS A 669 -38.53 10.02 16.11
CA HIS A 669 -37.58 11.10 16.46
C HIS A 669 -36.53 11.43 15.39
N ILE A 670 -36.43 10.64 14.32
CA ILE A 670 -35.50 10.92 13.21
C ILE A 670 -36.23 11.72 12.14
N ASP A 671 -35.88 13.00 11.99
CA ASP A 671 -36.33 13.79 10.85
C ASP A 671 -35.67 13.26 9.56
N THR A 672 -36.38 12.38 8.87
CA THR A 672 -35.93 11.76 7.63
C THR A 672 -35.71 12.77 6.50
N SER A 673 -36.12 14.04 6.65
CA SER A 673 -35.81 15.11 5.70
C SER A 673 -34.33 15.53 5.70
N LEU A 674 -33.60 15.23 6.79
CA LEU A 674 -32.16 15.50 6.93
C LEU A 674 -31.27 14.38 6.38
N ILE A 675 -31.85 13.23 6.04
CA ILE A 675 -31.15 12.12 5.39
C ILE A 675 -30.95 12.46 3.92
N ASP A 676 -29.74 12.27 3.39
CA ASP A 676 -29.47 12.49 1.97
C ASP A 676 -30.19 11.43 1.11
N LYS A 677 -31.31 11.83 0.51
CA LYS A 677 -32.16 10.98 -0.35
C LYS A 677 -31.70 10.97 -1.82
N SER A 678 -30.53 11.52 -2.14
CA SER A 678 -30.06 11.54 -3.53
C SER A 678 -30.02 10.12 -4.10
N LEU A 679 -30.48 9.98 -5.36
CA LEU A 679 -30.49 8.71 -6.09
C LEU A 679 -29.12 8.03 -6.10
N SER A 680 -28.04 8.82 -6.11
CA SER A 680 -26.65 8.36 -6.00
C SER A 680 -26.37 7.61 -4.68
N TYR A 681 -26.91 8.09 -3.55
CA TYR A 681 -26.76 7.43 -2.25
C TYR A 681 -27.65 6.19 -2.14
N ILE A 682 -28.90 6.25 -2.62
CA ILE A 682 -29.82 5.10 -2.65
C ILE A 682 -29.23 3.98 -3.54
N SER A 683 -28.67 4.31 -4.71
CA SER A 683 -27.94 3.36 -5.56
C SER A 683 -26.69 2.80 -4.88
N LEU A 684 -25.95 3.61 -4.10
CA LEU A 684 -24.78 3.15 -3.35
C LEU A 684 -25.18 2.16 -2.22
N GLN A 685 -26.34 2.34 -1.60
CA GLN A 685 -26.88 1.43 -0.60
C GLN A 685 -27.45 0.15 -1.22
N LEU A 686 -28.11 0.26 -2.38
CA LEU A 686 -28.65 -0.88 -3.14
C LEU A 686 -27.56 -1.73 -3.80
N LYS A 687 -26.38 -1.16 -4.08
CA LYS A 687 -25.18 -1.86 -4.60
C LYS A 687 -24.48 -2.77 -3.56
N LYS A 688 -24.86 -2.74 -2.27
CA LYS A 688 -24.06 -3.34 -1.18
C LYS A 688 -24.57 -4.64 -0.51
N SER A 689 -25.61 -5.32 -1.03
CA SER A 689 -25.82 -6.79 -0.90
C SER A 689 -27.28 -7.22 -1.23
N GLU A 690 -27.46 -8.46 -1.71
CA GLU A 690 -28.78 -9.11 -1.90
C GLU A 690 -29.54 -9.31 -0.56
N ASP A 691 -28.83 -9.61 0.54
CA ASP A 691 -29.44 -9.87 1.86
C ASP A 691 -30.19 -8.66 2.46
N LYS A 692 -29.88 -7.45 1.99
CA LYS A 692 -30.58 -6.22 2.40
C LYS A 692 -31.93 -6.03 1.72
N ARG A 693 -32.18 -6.68 0.56
CA ARG A 693 -33.51 -6.64 -0.09
C ARG A 693 -34.51 -7.51 0.65
N GLU A 694 -34.08 -8.63 1.21
CA GLU A 694 -34.92 -9.50 2.06
C GLU A 694 -35.32 -8.76 3.35
N ALA A 695 -34.32 -8.19 4.05
CA ALA A 695 -34.55 -7.40 5.27
C ALA A 695 -35.41 -6.15 5.01
N SER A 696 -35.18 -5.45 3.89
CA SER A 696 -35.98 -4.27 3.49
C SER A 696 -37.41 -4.65 3.09
N SER A 697 -37.61 -5.78 2.41
CA SER A 697 -38.94 -6.29 2.06
C SER A 697 -39.75 -6.69 3.30
N GLN A 698 -39.12 -7.33 4.28
CA GLN A 698 -39.77 -7.66 5.55
C GLN A 698 -40.02 -6.42 6.42
N LEU A 699 -39.11 -5.44 6.40
CA LEU A 699 -39.33 -4.17 7.08
C LEU A 699 -40.54 -3.46 6.46
N LYS A 700 -40.62 -3.31 5.14
CA LYS A 700 -41.76 -2.70 4.42
C LYS A 700 -43.11 -3.33 4.78
N LEU A 701 -43.14 -4.66 4.89
CA LEU A 701 -44.31 -5.43 5.37
C LEU A 701 -44.69 -5.10 6.82
N LEU A 702 -43.73 -4.84 7.70
CA LEU A 702 -43.95 -4.49 9.11
C LEU A 702 -44.38 -3.03 9.34
N ILE A 703 -43.94 -2.09 8.48
CA ILE A 703 -44.28 -0.65 8.58
C ILE A 703 -45.49 -0.24 7.72
N GLY A 704 -46.10 -1.17 6.98
CA GLY A 704 -47.30 -0.90 6.17
C GLY A 704 -47.07 0.03 4.99
N VAL A 705 -45.82 0.15 4.51
CA VAL A 705 -45.45 0.98 3.36
C VAL A 705 -45.23 0.05 2.17
N ASN A 706 -46.08 0.16 1.15
CA ASN A 706 -45.90 -0.52 -0.14
C ASN A 706 -44.65 -0.01 -0.87
#